data_AF-A0A1V1WY91-F1
#
_entry.id   AF-A0A1V1WY91-F1
#
_cell.length_a   1.000
_cell.length_b   1.000
_cell.length_c   1.000
_cell.angle_alpha   90.00
_cell.angle_beta   90.00
_cell.angle_gamma   90.00
#
_symmetry.space_group_name_H-M   'P 1'
#
loop_
_entity.id
_entity.type
_entity.pdbx_description
1 polymer ?
#
loop_
_entity_poly.entity_id
_entity_poly.type
_entity_poly.pdbx_seq_one_letter_code
_entity_poly.pdbx_strand_id
1 'polypeptide(L)'
;MINDESRTIGQNELKVTKPVSVWNRDIKISPKELLRGIGKIAIKGASLDLSGVGESALDTLDAAGLQKEPGEIAWLLIYRSLISAISRLTHNYLDLFGNPPDEKIVEEISDLFEKEMVGIEVTIDVEFFQKPGDLKLLKDLNTLLVNWMKGLGASDDNAGKICNRFPDYFETALNEKWRAAPQDYVKLKEFFDTPFTKATEESRGWKLYNQWLKSQVNDRMFAEAFGVEKIYVSLRAYYEEKKEDDDKNLDPHGRETKNIVFDLETAFRKWLNNFSSDSAVRFISGGPGSGKSTFAKIFASSIANETNIPTLYIPLHLFDATDNLISAMGNYIKGNKFLSGNPLDAKEGKPRLFIIFDGLDELALQGKAASEVANAFVDEVLRRIHEGNVQGLQRQVIISGRTIAIQSVASKLRESKQISYVLPYFLKDQKKYEDPEKLLETDQRKIWWQLYGKAIGKNYPSMPDNLNRESLEEITAQPLLNYLVALSYDRKRIEFTDDTTLNQIYADLISEVYRRQYEGGRVSVCVGRLKETEFVRVLEEIAVAIWHGDGRTATVSSIQEKCSSGGIQRYLDSFQEGAKAGVTRLLTAFYFRQSESLMDGDPTFEFTHKSFGEYLTALRILRLLRQIQTQRKRQHDDPDDGWSEKYSLERWTEFCSATAMDADLMRFINNEFGKMKHKDLSELQLIVCDLFTYTINHGLQFSSDFAQKDFKQHLILARNAEEALLAVHFGIAKITKQISKLNLESATAFGEWISRLRGQRQGSQNKLALNSLGFLDLSGYLLDIQDFYCANLEGANLIGASLYSASLYYAHLQEAHLQGANLQAAHLQEANLIGAHLQGTILEEKNP
;
A
#
# COMPACT_ATOMS: atom_id res chain seq x y z
N MET A 1 63.07 -8.27 -46.72
CA MET A 1 62.25 -7.83 -47.87
C MET A 1 61.33 -8.98 -48.24
N ILE A 2 60.08 -8.64 -48.57
CA ILE A 2 58.92 -9.50 -48.90
C ILE A 2 57.94 -9.72 -47.73
N ASN A 3 57.08 -8.71 -47.63
CA ASN A 3 55.61 -8.72 -47.47
C ASN A 3 54.96 -9.36 -46.25
N ASP A 4 54.73 -8.47 -45.29
CA ASP A 4 53.64 -8.43 -44.32
C ASP A 4 52.32 -8.14 -45.06
N GLU A 5 51.48 -9.16 -45.27
CA GLU A 5 50.10 -8.97 -45.72
C GLU A 5 49.21 -8.74 -44.50
N SER A 6 48.78 -7.48 -44.40
CA SER A 6 47.64 -7.00 -43.64
C SER A 6 46.44 -7.95 -43.74
N ARG A 7 46.21 -8.75 -42.69
CA ARG A 7 44.87 -9.30 -42.40
C ARG A 7 44.00 -8.17 -41.87
N THR A 8 43.27 -7.53 -42.77
CA THR A 8 42.05 -6.79 -42.46
C THR A 8 41.13 -7.66 -41.63
N ILE A 9 40.80 -7.20 -40.42
CA ILE A 9 39.73 -7.72 -39.57
C ILE A 9 38.43 -7.52 -40.36
N GLY A 10 37.96 -8.56 -41.06
CA GLY A 10 36.71 -8.52 -41.78
C GLY A 10 35.54 -8.38 -40.81
N GLN A 11 34.70 -7.39 -41.01
CA GLN A 11 33.38 -7.31 -40.39
C GLN A 11 32.58 -8.54 -40.84
N ASN A 12 32.39 -9.52 -39.95
CA ASN A 12 31.49 -10.66 -40.19
C ASN A 12 30.03 -10.19 -40.05
N GLU A 13 29.55 -9.45 -41.05
CA GLU A 13 28.12 -9.14 -41.20
C GLU A 13 27.40 -10.35 -41.81
N LEU A 14 26.37 -10.84 -41.12
CA LEU A 14 25.49 -11.90 -41.62
C LEU A 14 24.23 -11.26 -42.20
N LYS A 15 24.01 -11.44 -43.50
CA LYS A 15 22.73 -11.11 -44.12
C LYS A 15 21.70 -12.14 -43.69
N VAL A 16 20.65 -11.68 -43.01
CA VAL A 16 19.55 -12.53 -42.54
C VAL A 16 18.68 -12.89 -43.75
N THR A 17 18.56 -14.18 -44.05
CA THR A 17 17.83 -14.67 -45.23
C THR A 17 16.64 -15.51 -44.77
N LYS A 18 15.44 -15.21 -45.30
CA LYS A 18 14.26 -16.04 -45.04
C LYS A 18 14.50 -17.46 -45.56
N PRO A 19 14.22 -18.51 -44.78
CA PRO A 19 14.41 -19.88 -45.24
C PRO A 19 13.53 -20.19 -46.45
N VAL A 20 14.10 -20.82 -47.47
CA VAL A 20 13.40 -21.32 -48.66
C VAL A 20 13.47 -22.84 -48.61
N SER A 21 12.34 -23.55 -48.72
CA SER A 21 12.40 -25.01 -48.59
C SER A 21 13.26 -25.65 -49.69
N VAL A 22 13.88 -26.79 -49.37
CA VAL A 22 14.72 -27.61 -50.28
C VAL A 22 13.99 -28.01 -51.58
N TRP A 23 12.67 -27.82 -51.65
CA TRP A 23 11.80 -28.13 -52.78
C TRP A 23 11.26 -26.89 -53.53
N ASN A 24 11.86 -25.70 -53.36
CA ASN A 24 11.38 -24.44 -53.97
C ASN A 24 9.89 -24.14 -53.66
N ARG A 25 9.40 -24.55 -52.50
CA ARG A 25 8.08 -24.16 -51.98
C ARG A 25 8.26 -23.14 -50.86
N ASP A 26 7.50 -22.05 -50.94
CA ASP A 26 7.35 -21.10 -49.84
C ASP A 26 6.92 -21.83 -48.59
N ILE A 27 7.72 -21.70 -47.53
CA ILE A 27 7.35 -22.19 -46.22
C ILE A 27 6.20 -21.30 -45.74
N LYS A 28 5.01 -21.89 -45.58
CA LYS A 28 3.82 -21.23 -45.02
C LYS A 28 3.99 -21.03 -43.51
N ILE A 29 4.94 -20.18 -43.13
CA ILE A 29 4.87 -19.51 -41.83
C ILE A 29 3.84 -18.40 -42.05
N SER A 30 2.71 -18.46 -41.34
CA SER A 30 1.67 -17.45 -41.43
C SER A 30 1.73 -16.52 -40.20
N PRO A 31 2.58 -15.48 -40.20
CA PRO A 31 2.51 -14.41 -39.21
C PRO A 31 1.08 -13.85 -39.12
N LYS A 32 0.37 -13.83 -40.25
CA LYS A 32 -1.07 -13.53 -40.32
C LYS A 32 -1.91 -14.36 -39.37
N GLU A 33 -1.75 -15.68 -39.30
CA GLU A 33 -2.58 -16.54 -38.43
C GLU A 33 -2.37 -16.22 -36.94
N LEU A 34 -1.14 -15.88 -36.55
CA LEU A 34 -0.79 -15.57 -35.16
C LEU A 34 -1.17 -14.14 -34.77
N LEU A 35 -0.90 -13.14 -35.62
CA LEU A 35 -1.37 -11.76 -35.42
C LEU A 35 -2.89 -11.68 -35.45
N ARG A 36 -3.54 -12.48 -36.31
CA ARG A 36 -4.99 -12.68 -36.31
C ARG A 36 -5.46 -13.40 -35.06
N GLY A 37 -4.71 -14.36 -34.54
CA GLY A 37 -4.98 -15.00 -33.25
C GLY A 37 -4.96 -14.00 -32.10
N ILE A 38 -3.91 -13.18 -32.03
CA ILE A 38 -3.78 -12.10 -31.02
C ILE A 38 -4.90 -11.07 -31.19
N GLY A 39 -5.17 -10.63 -32.42
CA GLY A 39 -6.23 -9.67 -32.72
C GLY A 39 -7.63 -10.23 -32.43
N LYS A 40 -7.90 -11.50 -32.73
CA LYS A 40 -9.15 -12.17 -32.35
C LYS A 40 -9.30 -12.30 -30.84
N ILE A 41 -8.21 -12.51 -30.11
CA ILE A 41 -8.20 -12.53 -28.64
C ILE A 41 -8.47 -11.12 -28.09
N ALA A 42 -7.89 -10.08 -28.69
CA ALA A 42 -8.20 -8.68 -28.36
C ALA A 42 -9.66 -8.31 -28.68
N ILE A 43 -10.26 -8.85 -29.76
CA ILE A 43 -11.66 -8.63 -30.14
C ILE A 43 -12.65 -9.41 -29.26
N LYS A 44 -12.39 -10.69 -28.97
CA LYS A 44 -13.35 -11.60 -28.32
C LYS A 44 -13.13 -11.77 -26.82
N GLY A 45 -12.03 -11.27 -26.27
CA GLY A 45 -11.73 -11.35 -24.83
C GLY A 45 -11.48 -12.76 -24.29
N ALA A 46 -11.33 -13.77 -25.15
CA ALA A 46 -11.20 -15.18 -24.75
C ALA A 46 -9.77 -15.51 -24.24
N SER A 47 -9.69 -16.16 -23.08
CA SER A 47 -8.49 -16.83 -22.59
C SER A 47 -8.28 -18.13 -23.36
N LEU A 48 -7.53 -18.08 -24.46
CA LEU A 48 -6.91 -19.26 -25.04
C LEU A 48 -5.43 -19.22 -24.74
N ASP A 49 -4.91 -20.38 -24.36
CA ASP A 49 -3.49 -20.63 -24.15
C ASP A 49 -2.75 -20.41 -25.48
N LEU A 50 -2.24 -19.20 -25.65
CA LEU A 50 -1.50 -18.75 -26.85
C LEU A 50 -0.17 -19.50 -27.04
N SER A 51 0.25 -20.31 -26.06
CA SER A 51 1.42 -21.18 -26.18
C SER A 51 1.26 -22.19 -27.33
N GLY A 52 0.09 -22.82 -27.47
CA GLY A 52 -0.11 -23.93 -28.39
C GLY A 52 -0.34 -23.56 -29.87
N VAL A 53 -0.89 -22.39 -30.17
CA VAL A 53 -1.22 -21.99 -31.58
C VAL A 53 0.03 -21.49 -32.33
N GLY A 54 0.97 -20.88 -31.60
CA GLY A 54 2.27 -20.49 -32.17
C GLY A 54 3.25 -21.65 -32.26
N GLU A 55 3.32 -22.50 -31.22
CA GLU A 55 4.27 -23.63 -31.17
C GLU A 55 3.94 -24.70 -32.21
N SER A 56 2.66 -25.05 -32.43
CA SER A 56 2.29 -26.09 -33.41
C SER A 56 2.65 -25.78 -34.87
N ALA A 57 2.63 -24.51 -35.27
CA ALA A 57 3.07 -24.08 -36.60
C ALA A 57 4.61 -23.92 -36.70
N LEU A 58 5.29 -23.75 -35.55
CA LEU A 58 6.75 -23.61 -35.45
C LEU A 58 7.45 -24.97 -35.30
N ASP A 59 6.83 -25.96 -34.66
CA ASP A 59 7.29 -27.35 -34.56
C ASP A 59 7.37 -28.01 -35.94
N THR A 60 6.50 -27.60 -36.87
CA THR A 60 6.57 -27.99 -38.29
C THR A 60 7.84 -27.51 -39.01
N LEU A 61 8.52 -26.46 -38.51
CA LEU A 61 9.80 -26.00 -39.06
C LEU A 61 10.96 -26.88 -38.60
N ASP A 62 10.93 -27.30 -37.34
CA ASP A 62 11.94 -28.20 -36.75
C ASP A 62 11.85 -29.60 -37.40
N ALA A 63 10.63 -30.03 -37.76
CA ALA A 63 10.40 -31.29 -38.48
C ALA A 63 10.81 -31.28 -39.97
N ALA A 64 10.97 -30.09 -40.59
CA ALA A 64 11.21 -29.94 -42.03
C ALA A 64 12.70 -29.93 -42.44
N GLY A 65 13.64 -30.06 -41.50
CA GLY A 65 15.07 -30.19 -41.81
C GLY A 65 15.77 -28.92 -42.32
N LEU A 66 15.26 -27.74 -41.96
CA LEU A 66 15.71 -26.42 -42.45
C LEU A 66 16.96 -25.84 -41.76
N GLN A 67 17.76 -26.64 -41.05
CA GLN A 67 18.96 -26.15 -40.37
C GLN A 67 20.22 -26.23 -41.24
N LYS A 68 20.29 -25.52 -42.38
CA LYS A 68 21.49 -25.59 -43.24
C LYS A 68 22.37 -24.33 -43.17
N GLU A 69 21.82 -23.12 -43.31
CA GLU A 69 22.61 -21.88 -43.40
C GLU A 69 22.45 -20.93 -42.19
N PRO A 70 23.53 -20.26 -41.71
CA PRO A 70 23.48 -19.34 -40.57
C PRO A 70 22.45 -18.20 -40.72
N GLY A 71 22.29 -17.65 -41.94
CA GLY A 71 21.35 -16.56 -42.22
C GLY A 71 19.88 -16.94 -42.01
N GLU A 72 19.52 -18.21 -42.27
CA GLU A 72 18.17 -18.75 -42.07
C GLU A 72 17.88 -18.97 -40.58
N ILE A 73 18.88 -19.43 -39.83
CA ILE A 73 18.78 -19.63 -38.39
C ILE A 73 18.68 -18.26 -37.68
N ALA A 74 19.42 -17.24 -38.13
CA ALA A 74 19.30 -15.87 -37.63
C ALA A 74 17.88 -15.32 -37.83
N TRP A 75 17.31 -15.58 -39.01
CA TRP A 75 15.96 -15.16 -39.34
C TRP A 75 14.95 -15.80 -38.40
N LEU A 76 15.05 -17.12 -38.19
CA LEU A 76 14.17 -17.85 -37.28
C LEU A 76 14.24 -17.33 -35.85
N LEU A 77 15.44 -17.05 -35.34
CA LEU A 77 15.64 -16.50 -34.01
C LEU A 77 14.96 -15.12 -33.86
N ILE A 78 15.31 -14.16 -34.73
CA ILE A 78 14.74 -12.80 -34.71
C ILE A 78 13.22 -12.86 -34.85
N TYR A 79 12.73 -13.68 -35.78
CA TYR A 79 11.32 -13.82 -36.05
C TYR A 79 10.54 -14.41 -34.86
N ARG A 80 11.02 -15.51 -34.25
CA ARG A 80 10.44 -16.11 -33.04
C ARG A 80 10.37 -15.10 -31.90
N SER A 81 11.39 -14.24 -31.79
CA SER A 81 11.50 -13.24 -30.73
C SER A 81 10.62 -12.02 -30.96
N LEU A 82 10.49 -11.54 -32.20
CA LEU A 82 9.52 -10.49 -32.57
C LEU A 82 8.10 -10.93 -32.24
N ILE A 83 7.71 -12.14 -32.65
CA ILE A 83 6.38 -12.69 -32.35
C ILE A 83 6.14 -12.79 -30.86
N SER A 84 7.10 -13.34 -30.11
CA SER A 84 6.95 -13.49 -28.66
C SER A 84 6.88 -12.13 -27.96
N ALA A 85 7.64 -11.14 -28.44
CA ALA A 85 7.62 -9.78 -27.92
C ALA A 85 6.28 -9.08 -28.18
N ILE A 86 5.77 -9.11 -29.42
CA ILE A 86 4.48 -8.53 -29.78
C ILE A 86 3.35 -9.20 -29.00
N SER A 87 3.37 -10.54 -28.91
CA SER A 87 2.36 -11.30 -28.17
C SER A 87 2.34 -10.92 -26.69
N ARG A 88 3.50 -10.88 -26.03
CA ARG A 88 3.61 -10.47 -24.62
C ARG A 88 3.23 -9.02 -24.40
N LEU A 89 3.70 -8.13 -25.27
CA LEU A 89 3.37 -6.71 -25.21
C LEU A 89 1.84 -6.55 -25.33
N THR A 90 1.22 -7.12 -26.36
CA THR A 90 -0.24 -7.01 -26.57
C THR A 90 -1.04 -7.63 -25.43
N HIS A 91 -0.62 -8.81 -24.94
CA HIS A 91 -1.28 -9.48 -23.82
C HIS A 91 -1.24 -8.65 -22.53
N ASN A 92 -0.11 -7.99 -22.27
CA ASN A 92 0.11 -7.18 -21.06
C ASN A 92 -0.69 -5.87 -21.05
N TYR A 93 -1.28 -5.43 -22.16
CA TYR A 93 -2.06 -4.19 -22.25
C TYR A 93 -3.47 -4.39 -22.85
N LEU A 94 -3.95 -5.63 -22.89
CA LEU A 94 -5.19 -5.98 -23.58
C LEU A 94 -6.43 -5.30 -22.98
N ASP A 95 -6.39 -4.98 -21.69
CA ASP A 95 -7.40 -4.23 -20.94
C ASP A 95 -7.44 -2.72 -21.26
N LEU A 96 -6.41 -2.17 -21.90
CA LEU A 96 -6.35 -0.76 -22.32
C LEU A 96 -6.87 -0.54 -23.74
N PHE A 97 -7.25 -1.61 -24.43
CA PHE A 97 -7.90 -1.54 -25.72
C PHE A 97 -9.38 -1.24 -25.47
N GLY A 98 -9.86 -0.13 -26.02
CA GLY A 98 -11.24 0.34 -25.85
C GLY A 98 -12.23 -0.55 -26.58
N ASN A 99 -13.05 0.03 -27.47
CA ASN A 99 -13.89 -0.80 -28.34
C ASN A 99 -12.99 -1.48 -29.38
N PRO A 100 -12.84 -2.82 -29.34
CA PRO A 100 -12.01 -3.49 -30.31
C PRO A 100 -12.64 -3.31 -31.71
N PRO A 101 -11.83 -2.97 -32.73
CA PRO A 101 -12.33 -2.80 -34.08
C PRO A 101 -12.76 -4.15 -34.67
N ASP A 102 -13.53 -4.09 -35.74
CA ASP A 102 -14.07 -5.28 -36.41
C ASP A 102 -12.95 -6.19 -36.95
N GLU A 103 -13.23 -7.50 -37.07
CA GLU A 103 -12.28 -8.53 -37.51
C GLU A 103 -11.63 -8.18 -38.86
N LYS A 104 -12.33 -7.45 -39.73
CA LYS A 104 -11.78 -6.97 -41.02
C LYS A 104 -10.63 -5.97 -40.89
N ILE A 105 -10.72 -5.02 -39.96
CA ILE A 105 -9.68 -3.99 -39.77
C ILE A 105 -8.40 -4.64 -39.22
N VAL A 106 -8.57 -5.58 -38.29
CA VAL A 106 -7.47 -6.40 -37.75
C VAL A 106 -6.83 -7.25 -38.85
N GLU A 107 -7.63 -7.78 -39.79
CA GLU A 107 -7.14 -8.55 -40.92
C GLU A 107 -6.30 -7.71 -41.89
N GLU A 108 -6.79 -6.53 -42.27
CA GLU A 108 -6.09 -5.60 -43.18
C GLU A 108 -4.75 -5.12 -42.61
N ILE A 109 -4.70 -4.75 -41.33
CA ILE A 109 -3.45 -4.26 -40.72
C ILE A 109 -2.47 -5.41 -40.45
N SER A 110 -2.95 -6.61 -40.13
CA SER A 110 -2.08 -7.81 -39.99
C SER A 110 -1.43 -8.17 -41.33
N ASP A 111 -2.18 -8.05 -42.44
CA ASP A 111 -1.65 -8.25 -43.81
C ASP A 111 -0.59 -7.20 -44.18
N LEU A 112 -0.80 -5.95 -43.76
CA LEU A 112 0.15 -4.86 -43.99
C LEU A 112 1.44 -5.05 -43.16
N PHE A 113 1.32 -5.51 -41.92
CA PHE A 113 2.46 -5.82 -41.04
C PHE A 113 3.31 -6.98 -41.60
N GLU A 114 2.68 -8.04 -42.10
CA GLU A 114 3.38 -9.16 -42.75
C GLU A 114 4.10 -8.70 -44.02
N LYS A 115 3.46 -7.87 -44.84
CA LYS A 115 4.05 -7.37 -46.09
C LYS A 115 5.31 -6.54 -45.85
N GLU A 116 5.32 -5.68 -44.82
CA GLU A 116 6.51 -4.89 -44.48
C GLU A 116 7.63 -5.77 -43.89
N MET A 117 7.30 -6.76 -43.06
CA MET A 117 8.28 -7.72 -42.53
C MET A 117 9.03 -8.49 -43.64
N VAL A 118 8.39 -8.76 -44.78
CA VAL A 118 9.00 -9.45 -45.93
C VAL A 118 9.90 -8.53 -46.77
N GLY A 119 9.68 -7.22 -46.72
CA GLY A 119 10.39 -6.24 -47.54
C GLY A 119 11.68 -5.68 -46.95
N ILE A 120 11.98 -5.98 -45.68
CA ILE A 120 13.11 -5.38 -44.95
C ILE A 120 14.32 -6.31 -44.98
N GLU A 121 15.43 -5.84 -45.58
CA GLU A 121 16.72 -6.53 -45.46
C GLU A 121 17.31 -6.29 -44.05
N VAL A 122 17.55 -7.38 -43.32
CA VAL A 122 18.14 -7.34 -41.98
C VAL A 122 19.56 -7.88 -42.06
N THR A 123 20.51 -7.11 -41.55
CA THR A 123 21.89 -7.53 -41.34
C THR A 123 22.14 -7.57 -39.84
N ILE A 124 22.77 -8.65 -39.36
CA ILE A 124 23.22 -8.76 -37.98
C ILE A 124 24.72 -8.97 -37.93
N ASP A 125 25.36 -8.36 -36.93
CA ASP A 125 26.78 -8.46 -36.66
C ASP A 125 27.02 -8.92 -35.21
N VAL A 126 28.26 -8.83 -34.74
CA VAL A 126 28.61 -9.17 -33.36
C VAL A 126 28.04 -8.18 -32.34
N GLU A 127 27.81 -6.91 -32.73
CA GLU A 127 27.23 -5.88 -31.87
C GLU A 127 25.73 -6.09 -31.64
N PHE A 128 25.02 -6.69 -32.60
CA PHE A 128 23.60 -7.05 -32.46
C PHE A 128 23.34 -7.87 -31.19
N PHE A 129 24.18 -8.86 -30.88
CA PHE A 129 24.00 -9.68 -29.67
C PHE A 129 24.38 -8.94 -28.37
N GLN A 130 24.98 -7.76 -28.46
CA GLN A 130 25.26 -6.90 -27.32
C GLN A 130 24.16 -5.85 -27.07
N LYS A 131 23.48 -5.40 -28.14
CA LYS A 131 22.38 -4.43 -28.10
C LYS A 131 21.27 -4.78 -29.12
N PRO A 132 20.56 -5.91 -28.95
CA PRO A 132 19.54 -6.32 -29.90
C PRO A 132 18.36 -5.35 -30.00
N GLY A 133 18.10 -4.55 -28.95
CA GLY A 133 17.09 -3.49 -28.97
C GLY A 133 17.39 -2.31 -29.92
N ASP A 134 18.65 -2.14 -30.35
CA ASP A 134 19.04 -1.08 -31.29
C ASP A 134 18.84 -1.48 -32.77
N LEU A 135 18.37 -2.71 -33.02
CA LEU A 135 18.13 -3.22 -34.36
C LEU A 135 17.20 -2.29 -35.14
N LYS A 136 17.67 -1.78 -36.29
CA LYS A 136 16.96 -0.81 -37.13
C LYS A 136 15.53 -1.26 -37.48
N LEU A 137 15.35 -2.56 -37.73
CA LEU A 137 14.06 -3.21 -37.95
C LEU A 137 13.02 -2.85 -36.86
N LEU A 138 13.42 -2.79 -35.59
CA LEU A 138 12.49 -2.49 -34.49
C LEU A 138 11.96 -1.05 -34.57
N LYS A 139 12.79 -0.10 -35.01
CA LYS A 139 12.38 1.30 -35.20
C LYS A 139 11.41 1.42 -36.38
N ASP A 140 11.69 0.72 -37.47
CA ASP A 140 10.85 0.72 -38.66
C ASP A 140 9.47 0.08 -38.36
N LEU A 141 9.47 -1.06 -37.66
CA LEU A 141 8.25 -1.75 -37.22
C LEU A 141 7.46 -1.00 -36.14
N ASN A 142 8.09 -0.11 -35.37
CA ASN A 142 7.41 0.59 -34.27
C ASN A 142 6.22 1.43 -34.78
N THR A 143 6.36 2.08 -35.93
CA THR A 143 5.30 2.90 -36.53
C THR A 143 4.10 2.03 -36.94
N LEU A 144 4.38 0.87 -37.52
CA LEU A 144 3.33 -0.11 -37.85
C LEU A 144 2.68 -0.69 -36.61
N LEU A 145 3.47 -1.01 -35.59
CA LEU A 145 2.98 -1.57 -34.33
C LEU A 145 2.05 -0.58 -33.64
N VAL A 146 2.37 0.72 -33.66
CA VAL A 146 1.48 1.78 -33.15
C VAL A 146 0.15 1.78 -33.92
N ASN A 147 0.18 1.73 -35.25
CA ASN A 147 -1.04 1.69 -36.07
C ASN A 147 -1.84 0.41 -35.86
N TRP A 148 -1.16 -0.73 -35.68
CA TRP A 148 -1.79 -2.01 -35.36
C TRP A 148 -2.42 -2.00 -33.98
N MET A 149 -1.76 -1.44 -32.95
CA MET A 149 -2.35 -1.26 -31.61
C MET A 149 -3.58 -0.34 -31.64
N LYS A 150 -3.55 0.75 -32.41
CA LYS A 150 -4.75 1.58 -32.66
C LYS A 150 -5.86 0.78 -33.34
N GLY A 151 -5.47 0.00 -34.34
CA GLY A 151 -6.31 -1.00 -35.01
C GLY A 151 -6.67 -2.21 -34.15
N LEU A 152 -6.33 -2.25 -32.86
CA LEU A 152 -6.88 -3.16 -31.86
C LEU A 152 -7.78 -2.45 -30.84
N GLY A 153 -7.95 -1.13 -30.95
CA GLY A 153 -8.78 -0.32 -30.08
C GLY A 153 -8.00 0.51 -29.05
N ALA A 154 -6.67 0.54 -29.09
CA ALA A 154 -5.88 1.43 -28.23
C ALA A 154 -6.07 2.90 -28.63
N SER A 155 -6.12 3.81 -27.66
CA SER A 155 -6.11 5.25 -27.93
C SER A 155 -4.77 5.69 -28.55
N ASP A 156 -4.76 6.82 -29.26
CA ASP A 156 -3.54 7.35 -29.89
C ASP A 156 -2.38 7.52 -28.89
N ASP A 157 -2.69 7.99 -27.68
CA ASP A 157 -1.74 8.22 -26.60
C ASP A 157 -1.23 6.90 -25.98
N ASN A 158 -2.11 5.92 -25.77
CA ASN A 158 -1.72 4.61 -25.22
C ASN A 158 -0.91 3.78 -26.21
N ALA A 159 -1.29 3.77 -27.50
CA ALA A 159 -0.61 3.00 -28.53
C ALA A 159 0.88 3.37 -28.63
N GLY A 160 1.19 4.67 -28.66
CA GLY A 160 2.58 5.16 -28.67
C GLY A 160 3.35 4.76 -27.40
N LYS A 161 2.74 4.94 -26.22
CA LYS A 161 3.37 4.59 -24.93
C LYS A 161 3.67 3.10 -24.80
N ILE A 162 2.76 2.25 -25.26
CA ILE A 162 2.92 0.78 -25.26
C ILE A 162 4.06 0.38 -26.20
N CYS A 163 4.05 0.87 -27.44
CA CYS A 163 5.01 0.45 -28.47
C CYS A 163 6.45 0.92 -28.19
N ASN A 164 6.64 2.03 -27.45
CA ASN A 164 7.97 2.46 -27.01
C ASN A 164 8.71 1.41 -26.15
N ARG A 165 8.01 0.43 -25.58
CA ARG A 165 8.60 -0.69 -24.82
C ARG A 165 8.96 -1.91 -25.70
N PHE A 166 8.58 -1.89 -26.97
CA PHE A 166 8.79 -3.01 -27.88
C PHE A 166 10.25 -3.48 -27.96
N PRO A 167 11.27 -2.59 -27.98
CA PRO A 167 12.68 -3.02 -27.97
C PRO A 167 13.07 -3.85 -26.75
N ASP A 168 12.63 -3.45 -25.54
CA ASP A 168 12.94 -4.17 -24.29
C ASP A 168 12.28 -5.56 -24.27
N TYR A 169 11.05 -5.66 -24.80
CA TYR A 169 10.33 -6.93 -24.94
C TYR A 169 10.99 -7.85 -25.97
N PHE A 170 11.45 -7.30 -27.09
CA PHE A 170 12.18 -8.03 -28.13
C PHE A 170 13.49 -8.60 -27.61
N GLU A 171 14.29 -7.79 -26.92
CA GLU A 171 15.55 -8.21 -26.33
C GLU A 171 15.36 -9.33 -25.31
N THR A 172 14.36 -9.21 -24.44
CA THR A 172 14.01 -10.28 -23.47
C THR A 172 13.61 -11.58 -24.20
N ALA A 173 12.74 -11.49 -25.21
CA ALA A 173 12.28 -12.64 -25.97
C ALA A 173 13.39 -13.30 -26.81
N LEU A 174 14.33 -12.52 -27.35
CA LEU A 174 15.52 -13.01 -28.06
C LEU A 174 16.37 -13.92 -27.18
N ASN A 175 16.63 -13.47 -25.96
CA ASN A 175 17.48 -14.20 -25.03
C ASN A 175 16.81 -15.46 -24.48
N GLU A 176 15.51 -15.40 -24.17
CA GLU A 176 14.78 -16.58 -23.74
C GLU A 176 14.72 -17.67 -24.82
N LYS A 177 14.47 -17.29 -26.08
CA LYS A 177 14.44 -18.25 -27.20
C LYS A 177 15.82 -18.86 -27.46
N TRP A 178 16.89 -18.09 -27.33
CA TRP A 178 18.26 -18.59 -27.42
C TRP A 178 18.58 -19.60 -26.29
N ARG A 179 18.18 -19.31 -25.05
CA ARG A 179 18.47 -20.18 -23.89
C ARG A 179 17.62 -21.43 -23.82
N ALA A 180 16.37 -21.38 -24.32
CA ALA A 180 15.45 -22.51 -24.28
C ALA A 180 15.92 -23.68 -25.16
N ALA A 181 16.55 -23.37 -26.31
CA ALA A 181 17.06 -24.38 -27.23
C ALA A 181 18.44 -23.99 -27.79
N PRO A 182 19.52 -24.02 -26.97
CA PRO A 182 20.84 -23.57 -27.41
C PRO A 182 21.42 -24.40 -28.57
N GLN A 183 20.95 -25.65 -28.69
CA GLN A 183 21.40 -26.60 -29.73
C GLN A 183 20.91 -26.20 -31.14
N ASP A 184 19.78 -25.51 -31.24
CA ASP A 184 19.20 -25.08 -32.52
C ASP A 184 20.01 -23.95 -33.18
N TYR A 185 20.83 -23.25 -32.39
CA TYR A 185 21.58 -22.07 -32.80
C TYR A 185 23.10 -22.33 -32.86
N VAL A 186 23.55 -23.59 -32.83
CA VAL A 186 24.97 -23.96 -32.83
C VAL A 186 25.71 -23.41 -34.06
N LYS A 187 25.09 -23.48 -35.25
CA LYS A 187 25.70 -22.94 -36.49
C LYS A 187 25.82 -21.41 -36.50
N LEU A 188 24.89 -20.69 -35.85
CA LEU A 188 25.03 -19.25 -35.62
C LEU A 188 26.19 -18.97 -34.66
N LYS A 189 26.29 -19.79 -33.60
CA LYS A 189 27.37 -19.71 -32.62
C LYS A 189 28.72 -19.93 -33.31
N GLU A 190 28.83 -20.90 -34.20
CA GLU A 190 30.02 -21.19 -35.00
C GLU A 190 30.31 -20.13 -36.08
N PHE A 191 29.30 -19.51 -36.70
CA PHE A 191 29.49 -18.48 -37.74
C PHE A 191 30.08 -17.17 -37.19
N PHE A 192 29.65 -16.76 -36.01
CA PHE A 192 30.19 -15.60 -35.31
C PHE A 192 31.40 -15.95 -34.40
N ASP A 193 32.06 -17.09 -34.66
CA ASP A 193 33.05 -17.77 -33.81
C ASP A 193 33.85 -16.87 -32.84
N THR A 194 33.98 -17.18 -31.55
CA THR A 194 33.01 -17.23 -30.44
C THR A 194 33.68 -16.58 -29.21
N PRO A 195 32.96 -16.00 -28.22
CA PRO A 195 33.49 -15.92 -26.86
C PRO A 195 32.41 -16.32 -25.84
N PHE A 196 32.41 -17.58 -25.44
CA PHE A 196 31.97 -17.93 -24.10
C PHE A 196 33.11 -18.66 -23.42
N THR A 197 34.14 -17.89 -23.05
CA THR A 197 34.75 -18.18 -21.76
C THR A 197 33.61 -18.05 -20.73
N LYS A 198 33.58 -18.86 -19.68
CA LYS A 198 32.61 -18.67 -18.57
C LYS A 198 32.44 -17.20 -18.18
N ALA A 199 33.50 -16.38 -18.29
CA ALA A 199 33.49 -14.94 -18.06
C ALA A 199 32.60 -14.13 -19.03
N THR A 200 32.55 -14.45 -20.32
CA THR A 200 31.66 -13.77 -21.28
C THR A 200 30.20 -14.19 -21.09
N GLU A 201 29.98 -15.43 -20.67
CA GLU A 201 28.66 -16.02 -20.41
C GLU A 201 28.04 -15.41 -19.15
N GLU A 202 28.86 -15.26 -18.12
CA GLU A 202 28.53 -14.57 -16.89
C GLU A 202 28.29 -13.07 -17.14
N SER A 203 29.18 -12.38 -17.87
CA SER A 203 29.01 -10.96 -18.22
C SER A 203 27.69 -10.72 -18.99
N ARG A 204 27.36 -11.60 -19.93
CA ARG A 204 26.06 -11.56 -20.63
C ARG A 204 24.90 -11.82 -19.68
N GLY A 205 24.99 -12.81 -18.79
CA GLY A 205 23.96 -13.09 -17.77
C GLY A 205 23.63 -11.88 -16.89
N TRP A 206 24.64 -11.12 -16.46
CA TRP A 206 24.45 -9.89 -15.70
C TRP A 206 23.81 -8.77 -16.52
N LYS A 207 24.21 -8.57 -17.79
CA LYS A 207 23.54 -7.61 -18.67
C LYS A 207 22.04 -7.91 -18.82
N LEU A 208 21.69 -9.19 -19.00
CA LEU A 208 20.29 -9.63 -19.12
C LEU A 208 19.53 -9.41 -17.82
N TYR A 209 20.16 -9.68 -16.68
CA TYR A 209 19.57 -9.39 -15.38
C TYR A 209 19.32 -7.88 -15.19
N ASN A 210 20.25 -7.03 -15.62
CA ASN A 210 20.09 -5.57 -15.55
C ASN A 210 18.94 -5.07 -16.44
N GLN A 211 18.77 -5.66 -17.62
CA GLN A 211 17.63 -5.36 -18.51
C GLN A 211 16.30 -5.82 -17.92
N TRP A 212 16.29 -7.01 -17.30
CA TRP A 212 15.13 -7.48 -16.56
C TRP A 212 14.77 -6.50 -15.43
N LEU A 213 15.75 -6.02 -14.65
CA LEU A 213 15.52 -4.98 -13.64
C LEU A 213 14.93 -3.70 -14.24
N LYS A 214 15.44 -3.28 -15.41
CA LYS A 214 14.90 -2.12 -16.15
C LYS A 214 13.45 -2.35 -16.58
N SER A 215 13.10 -3.56 -17.02
CA SER A 215 11.73 -3.91 -17.37
C SER A 215 10.81 -3.82 -16.15
N GLN A 216 11.27 -4.25 -14.96
CA GLN A 216 10.45 -4.25 -13.74
C GLN A 216 9.98 -2.85 -13.29
N VAL A 217 10.73 -1.80 -13.60
CA VAL A 217 10.35 -0.41 -13.27
C VAL A 217 9.59 0.31 -14.40
N ASN A 218 9.77 -0.17 -15.64
CA ASN A 218 9.13 0.35 -16.84
C ASN A 218 7.80 -0.32 -17.16
N ASP A 219 7.57 -1.55 -16.72
CA ASP A 219 6.31 -2.26 -16.86
C ASP A 219 5.16 -1.51 -16.17
N ARG A 220 3.93 -1.74 -16.65
CA ARG A 220 2.72 -1.06 -16.20
C ARG A 220 2.57 -1.04 -14.68
N MET A 221 2.29 0.15 -14.15
CA MET A 221 1.86 0.31 -12.77
C MET A 221 0.34 0.10 -12.69
N PHE A 222 -0.08 -1.00 -12.06
CA PHE A 222 -1.50 -1.36 -11.92
C PHE A 222 -2.23 -1.48 -13.28
N ALA A 223 -3.17 -0.58 -13.55
CA ALA A 223 -3.94 -0.50 -14.80
C ALA A 223 -3.48 0.68 -15.69
N GLU A 224 -2.34 1.30 -15.39
CA GLU A 224 -1.84 2.43 -16.16
C GLU A 224 -1.03 1.99 -17.37
N ALA A 225 -1.07 2.80 -18.43
CA ALA A 225 -0.24 2.59 -19.62
C ALA A 225 1.26 2.86 -19.36
N PHE A 226 1.64 3.46 -18.23
CA PHE A 226 3.01 3.85 -17.89
C PHE A 226 3.55 3.07 -16.67
N GLY A 227 4.87 3.05 -16.50
CA GLY A 227 5.55 2.39 -15.38
C GLY A 227 5.86 3.35 -14.24
N VAL A 228 6.13 2.81 -13.04
CA VAL A 228 6.31 3.60 -11.81
C VAL A 228 7.44 4.63 -11.92
N GLU A 229 8.44 4.36 -12.75
CA GLU A 229 9.56 5.28 -13.03
C GLU A 229 9.08 6.66 -13.52
N LYS A 230 7.98 6.73 -14.28
CA LYS A 230 7.47 8.00 -14.86
C LYS A 230 6.88 8.95 -13.83
N ILE A 231 6.47 8.44 -12.67
CA ILE A 231 5.84 9.22 -11.60
C ILE A 231 6.68 9.21 -10.31
N TYR A 232 7.91 8.70 -10.39
CA TYR A 232 8.78 8.55 -9.24
C TYR A 232 9.34 9.91 -8.79
N VAL A 233 9.29 10.15 -7.48
CA VAL A 233 9.94 11.28 -6.83
C VAL A 233 10.94 10.73 -5.83
N SER A 234 12.18 11.23 -5.87
CA SER A 234 13.26 10.83 -4.95
C SER A 234 12.79 10.91 -3.49
N LEU A 235 13.11 9.88 -2.71
CA LEU A 235 12.72 9.83 -1.31
C LEU A 235 13.65 10.69 -0.46
N ARG A 236 13.06 11.43 0.48
CA ARG A 236 13.79 12.09 1.55
C ARG A 236 13.84 11.16 2.74
N ALA A 237 14.94 11.22 3.49
CA ALA A 237 15.08 10.49 4.73
C ALA A 237 15.75 11.36 5.79
N TYR A 238 15.71 10.89 7.03
CA TYR A 238 16.55 11.41 8.09
C TYR A 238 17.35 10.30 8.76
N TYR A 239 18.49 10.67 9.34
CA TYR A 239 19.23 9.82 10.27
C TYR A 239 19.29 10.51 11.64
N GLU A 240 19.42 9.71 12.69
CA GLU A 240 19.54 10.22 14.06
C GLU A 240 21.02 10.43 14.41
N GLU A 241 21.34 11.62 14.92
CA GLU A 241 22.66 11.96 15.44
C GLU A 241 22.55 12.32 16.92
N LYS A 242 23.42 11.73 17.74
CA LYS A 242 23.50 12.03 19.18
C LYS A 242 24.27 13.34 19.34
N LYS A 243 23.75 14.28 20.14
CA LYS A 243 24.57 15.41 20.60
C LYS A 243 25.71 14.88 21.47
N GLU A 244 26.92 15.37 21.26
CA GLU A 244 27.99 15.21 22.25
C GLU A 244 27.64 16.08 23.46
N ASP A 245 27.61 15.47 24.66
CA ASP A 245 27.35 16.15 25.93
C ASP A 245 28.54 17.06 26.27
N ASP A 246 28.52 18.30 25.78
CA ASP A 246 29.46 19.33 26.23
C ASP A 246 29.10 19.91 27.61
N ASP A 247 27.93 19.56 28.17
CA ASP A 247 27.47 20.08 29.46
C ASP A 247 27.20 18.96 30.46
N LYS A 248 28.07 18.84 31.48
CA LYS A 248 28.05 17.79 32.53
C LYS A 248 26.89 17.90 33.54
N ASN A 249 25.85 18.65 33.21
CA ASN A 249 24.70 18.83 34.09
C ASN A 249 23.42 18.80 33.26
N LEU A 250 22.84 17.62 33.04
CA LEU A 250 21.38 17.43 32.89
C LEU A 250 21.02 15.91 32.92
N ASP A 251 19.78 15.68 33.31
CA ASP A 251 19.06 14.46 33.68
C ASP A 251 19.43 13.13 32.95
N PRO A 252 19.52 11.95 33.63
CA PRO A 252 19.83 10.66 33.01
C PRO A 252 18.75 10.11 32.05
N HIS A 253 17.66 10.84 31.81
CA HIS A 253 16.48 10.39 31.06
C HIS A 253 16.14 11.22 29.81
N GLY A 254 17.01 12.15 29.39
CA GLY A 254 16.77 12.98 28.21
C GLY A 254 17.99 13.11 27.31
N ARG A 255 18.41 12.01 26.64
CA ARG A 255 19.37 12.13 25.53
C ARG A 255 18.66 12.77 24.34
N GLU A 256 18.86 14.06 24.11
CA GLU A 256 18.32 14.74 22.92
C GLU A 256 19.03 14.24 21.66
N THR A 257 18.29 13.54 20.80
CA THR A 257 18.72 13.15 19.45
C THR A 257 18.29 14.20 18.43
N LYS A 258 19.16 14.49 17.46
CA LYS A 258 18.86 15.36 16.32
C LYS A 258 18.52 14.52 15.09
N ASN A 259 17.46 14.89 14.37
CA ASN A 259 17.08 14.22 13.11
C ASN A 259 17.56 15.04 11.92
N ILE A 260 18.59 14.58 11.21
CA ILE A 260 19.17 15.33 10.09
C ILE A 260 18.60 14.81 8.77
N VAL A 261 18.01 15.71 7.99
CA VAL A 261 17.32 15.42 6.72
C VAL A 261 18.31 15.41 5.56
N PHE A 262 18.09 14.50 4.61
CA PHE A 262 18.89 14.38 3.39
C PHE A 262 18.11 13.70 2.25
N ASP A 263 18.60 13.84 1.01
CA ASP A 263 18.10 13.12 -0.16
C ASP A 263 18.68 11.70 -0.20
N LEU A 264 17.80 10.69 -0.16
CA LEU A 264 18.19 9.30 0.04
C LEU A 264 19.03 8.77 -1.13
N GLU A 265 18.62 9.09 -2.36
CA GLU A 265 19.31 8.62 -3.57
C GLU A 265 20.72 9.21 -3.65
N THR A 266 20.86 10.52 -3.49
CA THR A 266 22.14 11.24 -3.53
C THR A 266 23.10 10.69 -2.47
N ALA A 267 22.61 10.50 -1.24
CA ALA A 267 23.43 9.97 -0.15
C ALA A 267 23.90 8.54 -0.44
N PHE A 268 23.02 7.68 -0.97
CA PHE A 268 23.35 6.29 -1.24
C PHE A 268 24.29 6.14 -2.44
N ARG A 269 24.19 6.99 -3.47
CA ARG A 269 25.18 7.06 -4.56
C ARG A 269 26.55 7.46 -4.04
N LYS A 270 26.61 8.51 -3.20
CA LYS A 270 27.87 8.96 -2.58
C LYS A 270 28.50 7.85 -1.74
N TRP A 271 27.69 7.12 -0.97
CA TRP A 271 28.12 5.98 -0.19
C TRP A 271 28.60 4.80 -1.05
N LEU A 272 27.91 4.51 -2.16
CA LEU A 272 28.30 3.43 -3.08
C LEU A 272 29.63 3.72 -3.79
N ASN A 273 29.89 4.98 -4.12
CA ASN A 273 31.13 5.42 -4.78
C ASN A 273 32.31 5.52 -3.80
N ASN A 274 32.06 5.92 -2.55
CA ASN A 274 33.08 6.05 -1.50
C ASN A 274 33.11 4.80 -0.61
N PHE A 275 33.57 3.68 -1.17
CA PHE A 275 33.61 2.41 -0.46
C PHE A 275 34.46 2.48 0.82
N SER A 276 33.90 1.97 1.92
CA SER A 276 34.59 1.74 3.20
C SER A 276 34.19 0.36 3.73
N SER A 277 35.18 -0.45 4.10
CA SER A 277 34.95 -1.81 4.65
C SER A 277 34.16 -1.79 5.95
N ASP A 278 34.35 -0.75 6.75
CA ASP A 278 33.73 -0.57 8.07
C ASP A 278 32.31 -0.03 7.98
N SER A 279 31.81 0.29 6.77
CA SER A 279 30.48 0.86 6.58
C SER A 279 29.80 0.34 5.31
N ALA A 280 29.80 -0.98 5.15
CA ALA A 280 29.36 -1.66 3.94
C ALA A 280 27.87 -2.02 3.91
N VAL A 281 27.13 -1.85 5.01
CA VAL A 281 25.70 -2.21 5.09
C VAL A 281 24.88 -1.00 5.57
N ARG A 282 23.83 -0.65 4.81
CA ARG A 282 22.90 0.45 5.11
C ARG A 282 21.47 -0.08 5.21
N PHE A 283 20.63 0.60 6.00
CA PHE A 283 19.25 0.21 6.24
C PHE A 283 18.28 1.32 5.83
N ILE A 284 17.15 0.95 5.23
CA ILE A 284 16.03 1.84 4.94
C ILE A 284 14.85 1.44 5.82
N SER A 285 14.37 2.37 6.63
CA SER A 285 13.25 2.19 7.56
C SER A 285 12.09 3.09 7.16
N GLY A 286 10.85 2.58 7.23
CA GLY A 286 9.66 3.40 6.98
C GLY A 286 8.36 2.60 7.00
N GLY A 287 7.23 3.30 7.13
CA GLY A 287 5.89 2.70 7.17
C GLY A 287 5.46 1.99 5.87
N PRO A 288 4.39 1.20 5.89
CA PRO A 288 3.78 0.66 4.66
C PRO A 288 3.46 1.78 3.66
N GLY A 289 3.52 1.49 2.35
CA GLY A 289 3.20 2.48 1.30
C GLY A 289 4.20 3.64 1.14
N SER A 290 5.24 3.74 1.98
CA SER A 290 6.22 4.85 1.98
C SER A 290 7.17 4.87 0.78
N GLY A 291 7.10 3.89 -0.12
CA GLY A 291 7.92 3.84 -1.34
C GLY A 291 9.27 3.12 -1.21
N LYS A 292 9.59 2.47 -0.08
CA LYS A 292 10.88 1.75 0.12
C LYS A 292 11.20 0.75 -0.99
N SER A 293 10.27 -0.14 -1.30
CA SER A 293 10.45 -1.17 -2.34
C SER A 293 10.52 -0.57 -3.74
N THR A 294 9.77 0.52 -3.98
CA THR A 294 9.86 1.28 -5.23
C THR A 294 11.23 1.93 -5.38
N PHE A 295 11.75 2.59 -4.34
CA PHE A 295 13.11 3.11 -4.30
C PHE A 295 14.13 2.00 -4.52
N ALA A 296 14.02 0.88 -3.81
CA ALA A 296 14.95 -0.26 -3.94
C ALA A 296 15.04 -0.76 -5.39
N LYS A 297 13.89 -0.94 -6.07
CA LYS A 297 13.85 -1.38 -7.47
C LYS A 297 14.41 -0.33 -8.43
N ILE A 298 14.00 0.93 -8.31
CA ILE A 298 14.46 2.02 -9.17
C ILE A 298 15.96 2.26 -8.98
N PHE A 299 16.42 2.28 -7.73
CA PHE A 299 17.83 2.46 -7.40
C PHE A 299 18.67 1.29 -7.91
N ALA A 300 18.24 0.04 -7.69
CA ALA A 300 18.93 -1.13 -8.24
C ALA A 300 19.03 -1.06 -9.78
N SER A 301 17.91 -0.76 -10.45
CA SER A 301 17.86 -0.63 -11.90
C SER A 301 18.77 0.48 -12.42
N SER A 302 18.76 1.65 -11.78
CA SER A 302 19.60 2.79 -12.16
C SER A 302 21.09 2.48 -11.99
N ILE A 303 21.52 1.97 -10.83
CA ILE A 303 22.92 1.59 -10.60
C ILE A 303 23.39 0.51 -11.58
N ALA A 304 22.54 -0.49 -11.86
CA ALA A 304 22.84 -1.58 -12.79
C ALA A 304 23.03 -1.12 -14.25
N ASN A 305 22.38 -0.02 -14.65
CA ASN A 305 22.43 0.51 -16.01
C ASN A 305 23.42 1.67 -16.18
N GLU A 306 23.68 2.45 -15.13
CA GLU A 306 24.56 3.63 -15.16
C GLU A 306 26.01 3.30 -14.75
N THR A 307 26.23 2.19 -14.06
CA THR A 307 27.54 1.81 -13.53
C THR A 307 27.94 0.39 -13.94
N ASN A 308 29.23 0.07 -13.82
CA ASN A 308 29.73 -1.29 -14.02
C ASN A 308 29.63 -2.18 -12.76
N ILE A 309 28.87 -1.76 -11.74
CA ILE A 309 28.74 -2.49 -10.49
C ILE A 309 27.71 -3.62 -10.67
N PRO A 310 28.08 -4.90 -10.53
CA PRO A 310 27.11 -6.00 -10.49
C PRO A 310 26.12 -5.76 -9.36
N THR A 311 24.84 -5.66 -9.70
CA THR A 311 23.78 -5.23 -8.77
C THR A 311 22.71 -6.31 -8.69
N LEU A 312 22.34 -6.72 -7.47
CA LEU A 312 21.27 -7.68 -7.19
C LEU A 312 20.14 -7.02 -6.42
N TYR A 313 18.92 -7.28 -6.85
CA TYR A 313 17.71 -6.96 -6.10
C TYR A 313 17.01 -8.26 -5.69
N ILE A 314 16.77 -8.41 -4.39
CA ILE A 314 16.26 -9.64 -3.77
C ILE A 314 15.08 -9.28 -2.87
N PRO A 315 13.84 -9.57 -3.31
CA PRO A 315 12.67 -9.54 -2.43
C PRO A 315 12.76 -10.66 -1.41
N LEU A 316 12.71 -10.32 -0.13
CA LEU A 316 12.98 -11.27 0.95
C LEU A 316 11.88 -12.33 1.13
N HIS A 317 10.63 -12.05 0.76
CA HIS A 317 9.56 -13.07 0.70
C HIS A 317 9.81 -14.20 -0.33
N LEU A 318 10.77 -14.01 -1.26
CA LEU A 318 11.19 -15.05 -2.22
C LEU A 318 12.53 -15.69 -1.84
N PHE A 319 13.09 -15.33 -0.68
CA PHE A 319 14.42 -15.71 -0.25
C PHE A 319 14.36 -16.60 0.99
N ASP A 320 14.93 -17.80 0.92
CA ASP A 320 15.02 -18.69 2.08
C ASP A 320 16.14 -18.24 3.02
N ALA A 321 15.77 -17.47 4.04
CA ALA A 321 16.71 -16.92 5.02
C ALA A 321 17.05 -17.89 6.18
N THR A 322 16.50 -19.11 6.18
CA THR A 322 16.76 -20.09 7.25
C THR A 322 18.10 -20.82 7.07
N ASP A 323 18.60 -20.86 5.83
CA ASP A 323 19.89 -21.42 5.47
C ASP A 323 21.03 -20.39 5.62
N ASN A 324 22.28 -20.87 5.60
CA ASN A 324 23.45 -20.00 5.48
C ASN A 324 23.33 -19.09 4.24
N LEU A 325 23.61 -17.79 4.39
CA LEU A 325 23.46 -16.76 3.35
C LEU A 325 24.08 -17.15 1.99
N ILE A 326 25.24 -17.82 2.01
CA ILE A 326 25.89 -18.28 0.77
C ILE A 326 25.03 -19.35 0.09
N SER A 327 24.58 -20.37 0.84
CA SER A 327 23.72 -21.43 0.31
C SER A 327 22.37 -20.88 -0.16
N ALA A 328 21.75 -20.01 0.64
CA ALA A 328 20.50 -19.33 0.32
C ALA A 328 20.60 -18.51 -0.97
N MET A 329 21.69 -17.73 -1.12
CA MET A 329 21.99 -17.01 -2.37
C MET A 329 22.16 -17.97 -3.55
N GLY A 330 22.89 -19.07 -3.35
CA GLY A 330 23.06 -20.09 -4.39
C GLY A 330 21.74 -20.69 -4.86
N ASN A 331 20.82 -20.98 -3.94
CA ASN A 331 19.49 -21.52 -4.26
C ASN A 331 18.60 -20.49 -4.96
N TYR A 332 18.59 -19.24 -4.47
CA TYR A 332 17.86 -18.14 -5.10
C TYR A 332 18.34 -17.90 -6.55
N ILE A 333 19.66 -17.93 -6.77
CA ILE A 333 20.24 -17.75 -8.11
C ILE A 333 20.00 -18.98 -9.01
N LYS A 334 19.98 -20.21 -8.49
CA LYS A 334 19.57 -21.39 -9.28
C LYS A 334 18.14 -21.29 -9.80
N GLY A 335 17.24 -20.63 -9.05
CA GLY A 335 15.89 -20.30 -9.50
C GLY A 335 15.82 -19.12 -10.48
N ASN A 336 16.90 -18.36 -10.63
CA ASN A 336 16.98 -17.21 -11.52
C ASN A 336 17.23 -17.65 -12.98
N LYS A 337 16.48 -17.08 -13.92
CA LYS A 337 16.59 -17.44 -15.35
C LYS A 337 17.80 -16.84 -16.06
N PHE A 338 18.52 -15.90 -15.45
CA PHE A 338 19.54 -15.06 -16.09
C PHE A 338 20.97 -15.35 -15.60
N LEU A 339 21.16 -15.45 -14.29
CA LEU A 339 22.46 -15.54 -13.63
C LEU A 339 22.92 -17.00 -13.45
N SER A 340 24.23 -17.22 -13.50
CA SER A 340 24.86 -18.53 -13.26
C SER A 340 25.97 -18.40 -12.23
N GLY A 341 26.06 -19.33 -11.28
CA GLY A 341 27.07 -19.29 -10.20
C GLY A 341 26.64 -18.39 -9.04
N ASN A 342 27.26 -18.58 -7.86
CA ASN A 342 26.88 -17.84 -6.65
C ASN A 342 27.71 -16.56 -6.49
N PRO A 343 27.12 -15.36 -6.59
CA PRO A 343 27.85 -14.08 -6.55
C PRO A 343 28.58 -13.83 -5.22
N LEU A 344 28.14 -14.48 -4.13
CA LEU A 344 28.72 -14.35 -2.80
C LEU A 344 29.80 -15.41 -2.49
N ASP A 345 30.04 -16.36 -3.38
CA ASP A 345 31.04 -17.42 -3.18
C ASP A 345 32.45 -16.85 -2.90
N ALA A 346 33.25 -17.57 -2.11
CA ALA A 346 34.58 -17.13 -1.70
C ALA A 346 35.65 -17.35 -2.79
N LYS A 347 35.45 -18.31 -3.69
CA LYS A 347 36.41 -18.66 -4.76
C LYS A 347 35.98 -18.14 -6.13
N GLU A 348 34.67 -18.19 -6.42
CA GLU A 348 34.10 -17.82 -7.72
C GLU A 348 33.22 -16.56 -7.67
N GLY A 349 33.07 -15.92 -6.50
CA GLY A 349 32.20 -14.76 -6.33
C GLY A 349 32.76 -13.46 -6.92
N LYS A 350 31.92 -12.42 -6.99
CA LYS A 350 32.32 -11.12 -7.57
C LYS A 350 33.17 -10.31 -6.60
N PRO A 351 34.28 -9.68 -7.08
CA PRO A 351 35.11 -8.81 -6.25
C PRO A 351 34.39 -7.52 -5.88
N ARG A 352 33.58 -6.95 -6.79
CA ARG A 352 32.68 -5.83 -6.54
C ARG A 352 31.24 -6.32 -6.67
N LEU A 353 30.42 -6.07 -5.66
CA LEU A 353 29.01 -6.48 -5.68
C LEU A 353 28.16 -5.50 -4.87
N PHE A 354 26.99 -5.17 -5.39
CA PHE A 354 25.98 -4.40 -4.70
C PHE A 354 24.69 -5.24 -4.58
N ILE A 355 24.12 -5.31 -3.38
CA ILE A 355 22.92 -6.11 -3.12
C ILE A 355 21.89 -5.24 -2.41
N ILE A 356 20.63 -5.35 -2.83
CA ILE A 356 19.49 -4.80 -2.10
C ILE A 356 18.59 -5.95 -1.67
N PHE A 357 18.49 -6.16 -0.37
CA PHE A 357 17.48 -7.01 0.24
C PHE A 357 16.26 -6.16 0.60
N ASP A 358 15.12 -6.46 0.00
CA ASP A 358 13.91 -5.67 0.14
C ASP A 358 12.87 -6.44 0.96
N GLY A 359 12.43 -5.85 2.09
CA GLY A 359 11.38 -6.41 2.95
C GLY A 359 11.88 -7.24 4.12
N LEU A 360 12.76 -6.71 4.98
CA LEU A 360 13.22 -7.41 6.20
C LEU A 360 12.04 -7.76 7.11
N ASP A 361 11.00 -6.92 7.11
CA ASP A 361 9.75 -7.21 7.80
C ASP A 361 9.05 -8.48 7.30
N GLU A 362 9.31 -8.91 6.06
CA GLU A 362 8.79 -10.17 5.49
C GLU A 362 9.52 -11.40 6.06
N LEU A 363 10.76 -11.25 6.54
CA LEU A 363 11.46 -12.29 7.31
C LEU A 363 11.15 -12.20 8.81
N ALA A 364 10.90 -10.98 9.30
CA ALA A 364 10.64 -10.68 10.71
C ALA A 364 9.18 -10.93 11.14
N LEU A 365 8.39 -11.60 10.29
CA LEU A 365 7.01 -11.98 10.56
C LEU A 365 6.97 -12.98 11.72
N GLN A 366 6.96 -12.56 13.01
CA GLN A 366 6.64 -13.35 14.24
C GLN A 366 7.49 -13.06 15.48
N GLY A 367 7.02 -12.23 16.41
CA GLY A 367 7.43 -12.33 17.82
C GLY A 367 8.94 -12.47 18.08
N LYS A 368 9.34 -13.27 19.09
CA LYS A 368 10.76 -13.50 19.39
C LYS A 368 11.47 -14.31 18.31
N ALA A 369 10.87 -15.39 17.80
CA ALA A 369 11.52 -16.32 16.87
C ALA A 369 11.78 -15.75 15.45
N ALA A 370 10.92 -14.89 14.89
CA ALA A 370 11.19 -14.23 13.61
C ALA A 370 11.89 -12.88 13.75
N SER A 371 11.74 -12.18 14.88
CA SER A 371 12.73 -11.17 15.23
C SER A 371 14.11 -11.82 15.32
N GLU A 372 14.23 -13.02 15.88
CA GLU A 372 15.45 -13.84 15.89
C GLU A 372 15.88 -14.27 14.48
N VAL A 373 14.97 -14.67 13.57
CA VAL A 373 15.32 -14.98 12.16
C VAL A 373 15.81 -13.74 11.42
N ALA A 374 15.11 -12.61 11.51
CA ALA A 374 15.55 -11.36 10.91
C ALA A 374 16.86 -10.85 11.53
N ASN A 375 17.01 -11.00 12.86
CA ASN A 375 18.27 -10.73 13.55
C ASN A 375 19.38 -11.65 13.07
N ALA A 376 19.15 -12.96 12.96
CA ALA A 376 20.12 -13.94 12.53
C ALA A 376 20.51 -13.72 11.06
N PHE A 377 19.55 -13.38 10.21
CA PHE A 377 19.78 -13.00 8.83
C PHE A 377 20.63 -11.74 8.75
N VAL A 378 20.30 -10.69 9.50
CA VAL A 378 21.10 -9.45 9.55
C VAL A 378 22.50 -9.73 10.11
N ASP A 379 22.63 -10.54 11.15
CA ASP A 379 23.92 -10.95 11.73
C ASP A 379 24.77 -11.69 10.70
N GLU A 380 24.15 -12.61 9.94
CA GLU A 380 24.83 -13.34 8.88
C GLU A 380 25.26 -12.41 7.73
N VAL A 381 24.41 -11.48 7.30
CA VAL A 381 24.76 -10.47 6.27
C VAL A 381 25.92 -9.60 6.75
N LEU A 382 25.83 -9.01 7.94
CA LEU A 382 26.89 -8.17 8.50
C LEU A 382 28.21 -8.93 8.57
N ARG A 383 28.18 -10.16 9.10
CA ARG A 383 29.35 -11.02 9.25
C ARG A 383 29.98 -11.36 7.90
N ARG A 384 29.21 -11.87 6.95
CA ARG A 384 29.73 -12.33 5.64
C ARG A 384 30.24 -11.20 4.76
N ILE A 385 29.58 -10.05 4.80
CA ILE A 385 30.01 -8.86 4.05
C ILE A 385 31.30 -8.32 4.65
N HIS A 386 31.40 -8.24 5.99
CA HIS A 386 32.63 -7.83 6.66
C HIS A 386 33.79 -8.81 6.39
N GLU A 387 33.59 -10.13 6.56
CA GLU A 387 34.59 -11.16 6.26
C GLU A 387 35.14 -11.04 4.84
N GLY A 388 34.27 -10.88 3.84
CA GLY A 388 34.68 -10.71 2.45
C GLY A 388 35.44 -9.39 2.22
N ASN A 389 34.98 -8.29 2.81
CA ASN A 389 35.61 -6.99 2.60
C ASN A 389 37.00 -6.87 3.25
N VAL A 390 37.21 -7.52 4.40
CA VAL A 390 38.55 -7.65 5.02
C VAL A 390 39.51 -8.45 4.13
N GLN A 391 39.00 -9.40 3.34
CA GLN A 391 39.78 -10.17 2.36
C GLN A 391 40.01 -9.41 1.04
N GLY A 392 39.68 -8.12 0.98
CA GLY A 392 39.90 -7.26 -0.20
C GLY A 392 38.74 -7.23 -1.20
N LEU A 393 37.57 -7.81 -0.87
CA LEU A 393 36.37 -7.66 -1.67
C LEU A 393 35.70 -6.29 -1.42
N GLN A 394 34.85 -5.86 -2.34
CA GLN A 394 34.08 -4.61 -2.29
C GLN A 394 32.59 -4.88 -2.40
N ARG A 395 32.03 -5.43 -1.33
CA ARG A 395 30.61 -5.81 -1.23
C ARG A 395 29.86 -4.77 -0.40
N GLN A 396 28.76 -4.25 -0.93
CA GLN A 396 27.90 -3.28 -0.25
C GLN A 396 26.44 -3.75 -0.30
N VAL A 397 25.71 -3.54 0.79
CA VAL A 397 24.34 -4.04 0.95
C VAL A 397 23.40 -2.95 1.46
N ILE A 398 22.20 -2.89 0.88
CA ILE A 398 21.06 -2.19 1.46
C ILE A 398 20.04 -3.21 1.94
N ILE A 399 19.49 -3.00 3.14
CA ILE A 399 18.37 -3.77 3.65
C ILE A 399 17.20 -2.82 3.91
N SER A 400 16.07 -3.03 3.24
CA SER A 400 14.83 -2.28 3.48
C SER A 400 13.94 -3.01 4.49
N GLY A 401 13.16 -2.28 5.29
CA GLY A 401 12.17 -2.89 6.17
C GLY A 401 11.24 -1.89 6.85
N ARG A 402 10.22 -2.40 7.52
CA ARG A 402 9.38 -1.57 8.41
C ARG A 402 10.14 -1.15 9.66
N THR A 403 9.71 -0.04 10.25
CA THR A 403 10.36 0.57 11.42
C THR A 403 10.52 -0.41 12.59
N ILE A 404 9.53 -1.26 12.86
CA ILE A 404 9.60 -2.25 13.94
C ILE A 404 10.70 -3.31 13.67
N ALA A 405 10.79 -3.83 12.45
CA ALA A 405 11.81 -4.82 12.08
C ALA A 405 13.22 -4.24 12.08
N ILE A 406 13.37 -2.96 11.71
CA ILE A 406 14.66 -2.27 11.77
C ILE A 406 15.03 -1.92 13.22
N GLN A 407 14.06 -1.52 14.05
CA GLN A 407 14.28 -1.23 15.46
C GLN A 407 14.76 -2.45 16.24
N SER A 408 14.28 -3.66 15.92
CA SER A 408 14.70 -4.88 16.61
C SER A 408 16.19 -5.20 16.39
N VAL A 409 16.77 -4.77 15.26
CA VAL A 409 18.19 -4.94 14.94
C VAL A 409 19.03 -3.67 15.22
N ALA A 410 18.39 -2.53 15.46
CA ALA A 410 19.05 -1.22 15.58
C ALA A 410 20.09 -1.16 16.71
N SER A 411 19.89 -1.91 17.80
CA SER A 411 20.84 -1.97 18.94
C SER A 411 22.23 -2.48 18.55
N LYS A 412 22.32 -3.22 17.43
CA LYS A 412 23.58 -3.79 16.91
C LYS A 412 24.27 -2.86 15.91
N LEU A 413 23.55 -1.87 15.38
CA LEU A 413 24.03 -0.92 14.37
C LEU A 413 24.74 0.24 15.08
N ARG A 414 26.07 0.25 15.04
CA ARG A 414 26.92 1.19 15.81
C ARG A 414 27.43 2.37 14.99
N GLU A 415 27.28 2.34 13.68
CA GLU A 415 27.84 3.36 12.80
C GLU A 415 26.89 4.55 12.62
N SER A 416 27.47 5.73 12.44
CA SER A 416 26.71 6.92 12.07
C SER A 416 26.06 6.73 10.68
N LYS A 417 24.84 7.25 10.54
CA LYS A 417 24.05 7.22 9.29
C LYS A 417 23.69 5.83 8.78
N GLN A 418 23.76 4.79 9.62
CA GLN A 418 23.54 3.40 9.18
C GLN A 418 22.06 3.11 8.87
N ILE A 419 21.15 3.79 9.56
CA ILE A 419 19.69 3.69 9.36
C ILE A 419 19.19 4.99 8.74
N SER A 420 18.45 4.87 7.64
CA SER A 420 17.77 5.98 6.96
C SER A 420 16.26 5.84 7.14
N TYR A 421 15.64 6.76 7.86
CA TYR A 421 14.20 6.78 8.10
C TYR A 421 13.49 7.62 7.03
N VAL A 422 12.69 6.97 6.19
CA VAL A 422 11.99 7.61 5.06
C VAL A 422 10.94 8.58 5.56
N LEU A 423 10.97 9.80 5.02
CA LEU A 423 9.99 10.85 5.24
C LEU A 423 8.86 10.81 4.20
N PRO A 424 7.65 11.26 4.56
CA PRO A 424 6.56 11.45 3.60
C PRO A 424 6.84 12.63 2.67
N TYR A 425 6.08 12.74 1.58
CA TYR A 425 6.19 13.82 0.58
C TYR A 425 5.92 15.23 1.14
N PHE A 426 5.21 15.32 2.27
CA PHE A 426 4.90 16.58 2.93
C PHE A 426 4.90 16.42 4.46
N LEU A 427 5.47 17.40 5.16
CA LEU A 427 5.53 17.50 6.62
C LEU A 427 5.16 18.91 7.07
N LYS A 428 4.08 19.03 7.85
CA LYS A 428 3.62 20.30 8.43
C LYS A 428 4.50 20.75 9.60
N ASP A 429 4.80 19.84 10.53
CA ASP A 429 5.66 20.12 11.69
C ASP A 429 7.10 19.69 11.43
N GLN A 430 7.93 20.67 11.14
CA GLN A 430 9.35 20.49 10.80
C GLN A 430 10.28 20.76 11.99
N LYS A 431 9.75 21.18 13.16
CA LYS A 431 10.57 21.64 14.31
C LYS A 431 11.54 20.58 14.85
N LYS A 432 11.24 19.31 14.58
CA LYS A 432 11.97 18.11 15.02
C LYS A 432 13.15 17.76 14.10
N TYR A 433 13.30 18.46 12.98
CA TYR A 433 14.24 18.10 11.92
C TYR A 433 15.25 19.23 11.68
N GLU A 434 16.50 18.86 11.49
CA GLU A 434 17.57 19.73 11.00
C GLU A 434 17.74 19.46 9.51
N ASP A 435 17.43 20.45 8.67
CA ASP A 435 17.37 20.30 7.22
C ASP A 435 18.41 21.21 6.52
N PRO A 436 19.68 20.79 6.46
CA PRO A 436 20.77 21.62 5.97
C PRO A 436 20.64 21.98 4.48
N GLU A 437 19.97 21.11 3.71
CA GLU A 437 19.76 21.27 2.26
C GLU A 437 18.40 21.91 1.92
N LYS A 438 17.60 22.28 2.93
CA LYS A 438 16.26 22.88 2.76
C LYS A 438 15.31 22.03 1.91
N LEU A 439 15.43 20.71 2.00
CA LEU A 439 14.61 19.77 1.25
C LEU A 439 13.14 19.85 1.67
N LEU A 440 12.85 20.06 2.95
CA LEU A 440 11.50 20.12 3.52
C LEU A 440 10.71 21.38 3.15
N GLU A 441 11.36 22.43 2.63
CA GLU A 441 10.68 23.62 2.08
C GLU A 441 9.88 23.27 0.81
N THR A 442 10.26 22.21 0.10
CA THR A 442 9.62 21.79 -1.15
C THR A 442 8.56 20.72 -0.91
N ASP A 443 7.31 20.99 -1.28
CA ASP A 443 6.22 19.99 -1.25
C ASP A 443 6.34 18.98 -2.42
N GLN A 444 6.75 17.74 -2.12
CA GLN A 444 6.95 16.71 -3.14
C GLN A 444 5.65 16.23 -3.78
N ARG A 445 4.49 16.47 -3.15
CA ARG A 445 3.20 16.14 -3.74
C ARG A 445 2.99 16.94 -5.02
N LYS A 446 3.38 18.22 -5.04
CA LYS A 446 3.28 19.08 -6.24
C LYS A 446 4.09 18.52 -7.41
N ILE A 447 5.32 18.08 -7.14
CA ILE A 447 6.21 17.46 -8.14
C ILE A 447 5.60 16.16 -8.65
N TRP A 448 5.13 15.31 -7.74
CA TRP A 448 4.50 14.04 -8.08
C TRP A 448 3.29 14.25 -9.02
N TRP A 449 2.44 15.22 -8.72
CA TRP A 449 1.24 15.53 -9.53
C TRP A 449 1.58 16.07 -10.92
N GLN A 450 2.67 16.83 -11.07
CA GLN A 450 3.18 17.23 -12.38
C GLN A 450 3.64 16.03 -13.20
N LEU A 451 4.38 15.10 -12.58
CA LEU A 451 4.83 13.87 -13.26
C LEU A 451 3.66 12.98 -13.64
N TYR A 452 2.70 12.80 -12.72
CA TYR A 452 1.48 12.04 -12.97
C TYR A 452 0.68 12.64 -14.13
N GLY A 453 0.44 13.95 -14.12
CA GLY A 453 -0.23 14.64 -15.22
C GLY A 453 0.45 14.37 -16.57
N LYS A 454 1.77 14.59 -16.66
CA LYS A 454 2.54 14.29 -17.88
C LYS A 454 2.38 12.83 -18.30
N ALA A 455 2.41 11.89 -17.35
CA ALA A 455 2.31 10.46 -17.62
C ALA A 455 0.93 10.06 -18.20
N ILE A 456 -0.16 10.69 -17.77
CA ILE A 456 -1.52 10.46 -18.30
C ILE A 456 -1.93 11.41 -19.44
N GLY A 457 -1.00 12.25 -19.92
CA GLY A 457 -1.30 13.23 -20.97
C GLY A 457 -2.18 14.40 -20.53
N LYS A 458 -2.33 14.63 -19.22
CA LYS A 458 -3.05 15.77 -18.64
C LYS A 458 -2.05 16.79 -18.09
N ASN A 459 -2.14 18.04 -18.49
CA ASN A 459 -1.15 19.03 -18.08
C ASN A 459 -1.47 19.59 -16.68
N TYR A 460 -1.19 18.83 -15.62
CA TYR A 460 -1.29 19.33 -14.25
C TYR A 460 -0.03 20.15 -13.90
N PRO A 461 -0.15 21.48 -13.67
CA PRO A 461 1.01 22.31 -13.33
C PRO A 461 1.47 22.11 -11.89
N SER A 462 0.62 21.57 -11.02
CA SER A 462 0.89 21.23 -9.61
C SER A 462 -0.20 20.29 -9.10
N MET A 463 -0.10 19.92 -7.82
CA MET A 463 -1.22 19.32 -7.10
C MET A 463 -2.44 20.26 -7.18
N PRO A 464 -3.64 19.73 -7.48
CA PRO A 464 -4.88 20.51 -7.45
C PRO A 464 -5.14 21.17 -6.09
N ASP A 465 -5.55 22.44 -6.09
CA ASP A 465 -5.72 23.23 -4.85
C ASP A 465 -6.74 22.63 -3.89
N ASN A 466 -7.81 22.03 -4.43
CA ASN A 466 -8.83 21.34 -3.64
C ASN A 466 -8.34 20.06 -2.93
N LEU A 467 -7.18 19.53 -3.31
CA LEU A 467 -6.53 18.43 -2.60
C LEU A 467 -5.53 18.91 -1.54
N ASN A 468 -5.08 20.17 -1.61
CA ASN A 468 -4.10 20.74 -0.69
C ASN A 468 -4.77 21.29 0.57
N ARG A 469 -5.37 20.38 1.36
CA ARG A 469 -6.10 20.69 2.59
C ARG A 469 -5.61 19.85 3.75
N GLU A 470 -5.68 20.41 4.96
CA GLU A 470 -5.23 19.75 6.20
C GLU A 470 -5.89 18.38 6.42
N SER A 471 -7.19 18.24 6.09
CA SER A 471 -7.92 16.98 6.22
C SER A 471 -7.43 15.87 5.29
N LEU A 472 -6.73 16.21 4.20
CA LEU A 472 -6.24 15.28 3.18
C LEU A 472 -4.70 15.16 3.17
N GLU A 473 -4.00 15.90 4.04
CA GLU A 473 -2.53 15.88 4.11
C GLU A 473 -2.01 14.46 4.36
N GLU A 474 -2.56 13.76 5.34
CA GLU A 474 -2.09 12.42 5.75
C GLU A 474 -2.11 11.41 4.59
N ILE A 475 -3.20 11.39 3.82
CA ILE A 475 -3.36 10.45 2.70
C ILE A 475 -2.64 10.91 1.43
N THR A 476 -2.39 12.20 1.24
CA THR A 476 -1.66 12.71 0.06
C THR A 476 -0.15 12.74 0.28
N ALA A 477 0.31 12.63 1.53
CA ALA A 477 1.74 12.67 1.86
C ALA A 477 2.46 11.34 1.60
N GLN A 478 1.75 10.22 1.45
CA GLN A 478 2.37 8.92 1.13
C GLN A 478 2.25 8.60 -0.37
N PRO A 479 3.31 8.09 -1.04
CA PRO A 479 3.29 7.86 -2.49
C PRO A 479 2.12 7.01 -2.99
N LEU A 480 1.85 5.88 -2.32
CA LEU A 480 0.79 4.97 -2.73
C LEU A 480 -0.60 5.56 -2.54
N LEU A 481 -0.86 6.18 -1.39
CA LEU A 481 -2.16 6.78 -1.09
C LEU A 481 -2.41 8.03 -1.95
N ASN A 482 -1.39 8.83 -2.22
CA ASN A 482 -1.49 9.98 -3.12
C ASN A 482 -1.87 9.55 -4.54
N TYR A 483 -1.29 8.45 -5.03
CA TYR A 483 -1.69 7.85 -6.32
C TYR A 483 -3.15 7.41 -6.33
N LEU A 484 -3.64 6.81 -5.25
CA LEU A 484 -5.04 6.41 -5.14
C LEU A 484 -5.99 7.62 -5.13
N VAL A 485 -5.63 8.69 -4.42
CA VAL A 485 -6.37 9.96 -4.48
C VAL A 485 -6.39 10.51 -5.91
N ALA A 486 -5.27 10.42 -6.62
CA ALA A 486 -5.20 10.88 -8.01
C ALA A 486 -6.13 10.09 -8.94
N LEU A 487 -6.22 8.77 -8.77
CA LEU A 487 -7.19 7.94 -9.48
C LEU A 487 -8.63 8.34 -9.18
N SER A 488 -8.96 8.67 -7.93
CA SER A 488 -10.29 9.13 -7.53
C SER A 488 -10.63 10.50 -8.13
N TYR A 489 -9.66 11.42 -8.08
CA TYR A 489 -9.74 12.75 -8.67
C TYR A 489 -9.98 12.70 -10.18
N ASP A 490 -9.22 11.89 -10.90
CA ASP A 490 -9.26 11.87 -12.37
C ASP A 490 -10.58 11.34 -12.93
N ARG A 491 -11.22 10.42 -12.19
CA ARG A 491 -12.51 9.83 -12.54
C ARG A 491 -13.68 10.80 -12.38
N LYS A 492 -13.51 11.94 -11.69
CA LYS A 492 -14.55 12.94 -11.43
C LYS A 492 -15.84 12.37 -10.80
N ARG A 493 -15.75 11.23 -10.10
CA ARG A 493 -16.89 10.64 -9.37
C ARG A 493 -17.18 11.38 -8.06
N ILE A 494 -16.14 11.98 -7.47
CA ILE A 494 -16.24 12.84 -6.31
C ILE A 494 -15.89 14.26 -6.77
N GLU A 495 -16.77 15.21 -6.46
CA GLU A 495 -16.42 16.62 -6.52
C GLU A 495 -15.66 16.98 -5.24
N PHE A 496 -14.36 17.24 -5.40
CA PHE A 496 -13.51 17.67 -4.30
C PHE A 496 -13.83 19.13 -3.95
N THR A 497 -14.78 19.31 -3.02
CA THR A 497 -15.28 20.56 -2.42
C THR A 497 -14.81 20.67 -0.98
N ASP A 498 -14.96 21.82 -0.32
CA ASP A 498 -14.48 22.01 1.07
C ASP A 498 -15.10 21.02 2.07
N ASP A 499 -16.26 20.46 1.74
CA ASP A 499 -16.98 19.45 2.53
C ASP A 499 -16.56 18.00 2.23
N THR A 500 -15.62 17.78 1.29
CA THR A 500 -15.16 16.42 0.94
C THR A 500 -14.39 15.80 2.11
N THR A 501 -14.93 14.71 2.65
CA THR A 501 -14.34 13.98 3.77
C THR A 501 -13.48 12.80 3.30
N LEU A 502 -12.52 12.39 4.14
CA LEU A 502 -11.72 11.16 3.91
C LEU A 502 -12.61 9.93 3.68
N ASN A 503 -13.76 9.87 4.35
CA ASN A 503 -14.74 8.81 4.18
C ASN A 503 -15.20 8.67 2.73
N GLN A 504 -15.45 9.78 2.03
CA GLN A 504 -15.89 9.75 0.63
C GLN A 504 -14.80 9.18 -0.27
N ILE A 505 -13.55 9.58 -0.05
CA ILE A 505 -12.40 9.08 -0.80
C ILE A 505 -12.23 7.57 -0.56
N TYR A 506 -12.26 7.12 0.69
CA TYR A 506 -12.15 5.68 0.99
C TYR A 506 -13.31 4.87 0.43
N ALA A 507 -14.54 5.40 0.46
CA ALA A 507 -15.68 4.75 -0.19
C ALA A 507 -15.44 4.55 -1.69
N ASP A 508 -15.01 5.60 -2.42
CA ASP A 508 -14.73 5.48 -3.86
C ASP A 508 -13.56 4.54 -4.15
N LEU A 509 -12.52 4.52 -3.32
CA LEU A 509 -11.41 3.59 -3.47
C LEU A 509 -11.85 2.14 -3.29
N ILE A 510 -12.67 1.84 -2.28
CA ILE A 510 -13.22 0.50 -2.07
C ILE A 510 -14.11 0.09 -3.25
N SER A 511 -15.03 0.98 -3.67
CA SER A 511 -15.90 0.73 -4.82
C SER A 511 -15.10 0.51 -6.10
N GLU A 512 -13.99 1.20 -6.29
CA GLU A 512 -13.12 1.02 -7.44
C GLU A 512 -12.40 -0.32 -7.43
N VAL A 513 -11.84 -0.70 -6.28
CA VAL A 513 -11.17 -2.00 -6.18
C VAL A 513 -12.16 -3.14 -6.43
N TYR A 514 -13.41 -2.97 -5.99
CA TYR A 514 -14.51 -3.87 -6.33
C TYR A 514 -14.84 -3.84 -7.84
N ARG A 515 -14.98 -2.65 -8.45
CA ARG A 515 -15.36 -2.49 -9.88
C ARG A 515 -14.29 -2.85 -10.89
N ARG A 516 -13.00 -2.75 -10.55
CA ARG A 516 -11.90 -3.21 -11.42
C ARG A 516 -11.94 -4.72 -11.68
N GLN A 517 -12.75 -5.47 -10.93
CA GLN A 517 -13.13 -6.85 -11.28
C GLN A 517 -14.07 -6.94 -12.50
N TYR A 518 -14.81 -5.87 -12.81
CA TYR A 518 -15.92 -5.84 -13.76
C TYR A 518 -15.64 -5.05 -15.05
N GLU A 519 -14.75 -4.05 -15.04
CA GLU A 519 -14.47 -3.22 -16.24
C GLU A 519 -13.46 -3.83 -17.23
N GLY A 520 -12.93 -5.03 -16.98
CA GLY A 520 -11.94 -5.69 -17.84
C GLY A 520 -12.47 -6.78 -18.78
N GLY A 521 -13.78 -6.89 -19.03
CA GLY A 521 -14.37 -7.90 -19.94
C GLY A 521 -14.05 -9.37 -19.60
N ARG A 522 -13.40 -9.62 -18.46
CA ARG A 522 -12.95 -10.93 -18.00
C ARG A 522 -13.63 -11.21 -16.68
N VAL A 523 -14.64 -12.06 -16.75
CA VAL A 523 -15.07 -12.87 -15.61
C VAL A 523 -13.86 -13.70 -15.17
N SER A 524 -13.16 -13.26 -14.13
CA SER A 524 -12.45 -14.25 -13.31
C SER A 524 -13.54 -15.08 -12.65
N VAL A 525 -13.67 -16.32 -13.08
CA VAL A 525 -14.67 -17.29 -12.60
C VAL A 525 -14.50 -17.60 -11.10
N CYS A 526 -13.58 -16.98 -10.38
CA CYS A 526 -13.32 -17.30 -8.97
C CYS A 526 -13.78 -16.26 -7.93
N VAL A 527 -14.34 -15.10 -8.31
CA VAL A 527 -15.05 -14.21 -7.34
C VAL A 527 -16.45 -13.79 -7.84
N GLY A 528 -17.09 -14.65 -8.63
CA GLY A 528 -18.40 -14.36 -9.23
C GLY A 528 -19.62 -14.47 -8.28
N ARG A 529 -19.50 -14.22 -6.96
CA ARG A 529 -20.63 -14.42 -6.02
C ARG A 529 -20.86 -13.33 -4.97
N LEU A 530 -19.91 -12.43 -4.70
CA LEU A 530 -20.09 -11.40 -3.66
C LEU A 530 -20.57 -10.08 -4.25
N LYS A 531 -21.68 -9.57 -3.71
CA LYS A 531 -22.12 -8.18 -3.93
C LYS A 531 -21.15 -7.21 -3.26
N GLU A 532 -21.07 -5.97 -3.76
CA GLU A 532 -20.22 -4.92 -3.19
C GLU A 532 -20.46 -4.76 -1.67
N THR A 533 -21.73 -4.78 -1.25
CA THR A 533 -22.11 -4.70 0.15
C THR A 533 -21.61 -5.85 1.01
N GLU A 534 -21.49 -7.06 0.44
CA GLU A 534 -20.98 -8.25 1.12
C GLU A 534 -19.45 -8.23 1.18
N PHE A 535 -18.80 -7.73 0.12
CA PHE A 535 -17.36 -7.47 0.11
C PHE A 535 -16.97 -6.45 1.18
N VAL A 536 -17.64 -5.30 1.25
CA VAL A 536 -17.40 -4.29 2.29
C VAL A 536 -17.68 -4.85 3.69
N ARG A 537 -18.69 -5.70 3.83
CA ARG A 537 -19.02 -6.35 5.10
C ARG A 537 -17.89 -7.22 5.65
N VAL A 538 -17.14 -7.90 4.78
CA VAL A 538 -15.95 -8.67 5.19
C VAL A 538 -14.84 -7.71 5.67
N LEU A 539 -14.59 -6.62 4.93
CA LEU A 539 -13.59 -5.61 5.32
C LEU A 539 -13.92 -4.96 6.67
N GLU A 540 -15.20 -4.69 6.93
CA GLU A 540 -15.68 -4.19 8.23
C GLU A 540 -15.32 -5.13 9.39
N GLU A 541 -15.52 -6.46 9.24
CA GLU A 541 -15.18 -7.41 10.32
C GLU A 541 -13.67 -7.55 10.52
N ILE A 542 -12.89 -7.47 9.45
CA ILE A 542 -11.42 -7.45 9.58
C ILE A 542 -10.97 -6.20 10.34
N ALA A 543 -11.60 -5.05 10.07
CA ALA A 543 -11.29 -3.81 10.78
C ALA A 543 -11.63 -3.85 12.27
N VAL A 544 -12.75 -4.47 12.63
CA VAL A 544 -13.10 -4.72 14.03
C VAL A 544 -12.12 -5.68 14.69
N ALA A 545 -11.70 -6.74 14.00
CA ALA A 545 -10.68 -7.65 14.52
C ALA A 545 -9.35 -6.91 14.79
N ILE A 546 -8.92 -6.01 13.89
CA ILE A 546 -7.71 -5.21 14.06
C ILE A 546 -7.86 -4.21 15.20
N TRP A 547 -9.02 -3.56 15.31
CA TRP A 547 -9.31 -2.61 16.40
C TRP A 547 -9.27 -3.30 17.78
N HIS A 548 -9.76 -4.55 17.88
CA HIS A 548 -9.73 -5.33 19.12
C HIS A 548 -8.44 -6.11 19.38
N GLY A 549 -7.54 -6.17 18.39
CA GLY A 549 -6.19 -6.71 18.54
C GLY A 549 -5.24 -5.70 19.16
N ASP A 550 -4.07 -5.52 18.54
CA ASP A 550 -3.07 -4.52 18.94
C ASP A 550 -3.29 -3.15 18.28
N GLY A 551 -4.42 -2.96 17.60
CA GLY A 551 -4.76 -1.75 16.84
C GLY A 551 -4.04 -1.63 15.49
N ARG A 552 -3.24 -2.63 15.10
CA ARG A 552 -2.49 -2.66 13.84
C ARG A 552 -2.70 -3.95 13.05
N THR A 553 -2.82 -5.08 13.74
CA THR A 553 -2.90 -6.43 13.17
C THR A 553 -4.05 -7.24 13.78
N ALA A 554 -4.56 -8.21 13.03
CA ALA A 554 -5.55 -9.19 13.47
C ALA A 554 -5.20 -10.61 12.98
N THR A 555 -5.37 -11.63 13.81
CA THR A 555 -5.14 -13.03 13.42
C THR A 555 -6.24 -13.58 12.51
N VAL A 556 -5.98 -14.62 11.71
CA VAL A 556 -6.99 -15.30 10.89
C VAL A 556 -8.05 -15.94 11.77
N SER A 557 -7.66 -16.57 12.87
CA SER A 557 -8.63 -17.07 13.86
C SER A 557 -9.54 -15.96 14.37
N SER A 558 -8.99 -14.77 14.71
CA SER A 558 -9.80 -13.65 15.18
C SER A 558 -10.74 -13.12 14.10
N ILE A 559 -10.29 -13.07 12.84
CA ILE A 559 -11.13 -12.68 11.69
C ILE A 559 -12.23 -13.71 11.47
N GLN A 560 -11.92 -15.00 11.50
CA GLN A 560 -12.87 -16.10 11.35
C GLN A 560 -13.89 -16.12 12.49
N GLU A 561 -13.45 -15.91 13.73
CA GLU A 561 -14.31 -15.80 14.90
C GLU A 561 -15.28 -14.61 14.78
N LYS A 562 -14.78 -13.43 14.37
CA LYS A 562 -15.62 -12.24 14.11
C LYS A 562 -16.58 -12.45 12.94
N CYS A 563 -16.13 -13.08 11.86
CA CYS A 563 -17.00 -13.42 10.73
C CYS A 563 -18.06 -14.47 11.08
N SER A 564 -17.71 -15.46 11.91
CA SER A 564 -18.61 -16.51 12.38
C SER A 564 -19.66 -15.95 13.33
N SER A 565 -19.25 -15.19 14.35
CA SER A 565 -20.15 -14.49 15.28
C SER A 565 -21.03 -13.45 14.57
N GLY A 566 -20.50 -12.80 13.53
CA GLY A 566 -21.23 -11.89 12.66
C GLY A 566 -22.18 -12.57 11.66
N GLY A 567 -22.18 -13.90 11.57
CA GLY A 567 -23.03 -14.68 10.65
C GLY A 567 -22.64 -14.55 9.16
N ILE A 568 -21.40 -14.12 8.88
CA ILE A 568 -20.91 -13.84 7.52
C ILE A 568 -19.81 -14.81 7.06
N GLN A 569 -19.65 -15.97 7.72
CA GLN A 569 -18.62 -16.95 7.37
C GLN A 569 -18.64 -17.32 5.88
N ARG A 570 -19.84 -17.51 5.30
CA ARG A 570 -20.00 -17.78 3.86
C ARG A 570 -19.41 -16.69 2.96
N TYR A 571 -19.45 -15.43 3.40
CA TYR A 571 -18.84 -14.32 2.67
C TYR A 571 -17.32 -14.34 2.80
N LEU A 572 -16.78 -14.68 3.97
CA LEU A 572 -15.35 -14.86 4.17
C LEU A 572 -14.80 -16.01 3.31
N ASP A 573 -15.50 -17.15 3.28
CA ASP A 573 -15.09 -18.30 2.45
C ASP A 573 -15.06 -17.93 0.96
N SER A 574 -16.12 -17.25 0.49
CA SER A 574 -16.20 -16.74 -0.89
C SER A 574 -15.12 -15.68 -1.19
N PHE A 575 -14.77 -14.86 -0.19
CA PHE A 575 -13.70 -13.87 -0.29
C PHE A 575 -12.32 -14.56 -0.39
N GLN A 576 -12.08 -15.63 0.37
CA GLN A 576 -10.83 -16.41 0.37
C GLN A 576 -10.65 -17.27 -0.88
N GLU A 577 -11.73 -17.86 -1.42
CA GLU A 577 -11.66 -18.56 -2.71
C GLU A 577 -11.32 -17.59 -3.85
N GLY A 578 -11.91 -16.38 -3.81
CA GLY A 578 -11.55 -15.31 -4.72
C GLY A 578 -10.15 -14.73 -4.50
N ALA A 579 -9.62 -14.89 -3.29
CA ALA A 579 -8.29 -14.45 -2.90
C ALA A 579 -7.14 -15.24 -3.56
N LYS A 580 -7.41 -16.32 -4.30
CA LYS A 580 -6.41 -16.98 -5.16
C LYS A 580 -6.34 -16.39 -6.58
N ALA A 581 -7.23 -15.46 -6.96
CA ALA A 581 -7.27 -14.79 -8.26
C ALA A 581 -6.85 -13.30 -8.14
N GLY A 582 -6.28 -12.72 -9.21
CA GLY A 582 -5.45 -11.49 -9.21
C GLY A 582 -5.97 -10.20 -8.53
N VAL A 583 -7.19 -10.17 -8.01
CA VAL A 583 -7.76 -9.05 -7.24
C VAL A 583 -7.19 -9.00 -5.83
N THR A 584 -6.85 -10.14 -5.24
CA THR A 584 -5.98 -10.19 -4.05
C THR A 584 -4.61 -9.63 -4.35
N ARG A 585 -4.06 -9.79 -5.55
CA ARG A 585 -2.76 -9.18 -5.85
C ARG A 585 -2.81 -7.64 -5.78
N LEU A 586 -3.98 -7.03 -6.00
CA LEU A 586 -4.26 -5.63 -5.65
C LEU A 586 -4.61 -5.48 -4.16
N LEU A 587 -5.64 -6.12 -3.61
CA LEU A 587 -6.03 -5.90 -2.20
C LEU A 587 -4.96 -6.32 -1.17
N THR A 588 -4.23 -7.39 -1.39
CA THR A 588 -3.07 -7.85 -0.61
C THR A 588 -1.86 -6.93 -0.78
N ALA A 589 -1.64 -6.37 -1.98
CA ALA A 589 -0.59 -5.37 -2.17
C ALA A 589 -0.94 -3.98 -1.61
N PHE A 590 -2.24 -3.68 -1.45
CA PHE A 590 -2.72 -2.35 -1.09
C PHE A 590 -3.30 -2.25 0.33
N TYR A 591 -3.77 -3.33 0.95
CA TYR A 591 -4.54 -3.27 2.20
C TYR A 591 -4.41 -4.48 3.14
N PHE A 592 -3.84 -5.61 2.70
CA PHE A 592 -3.72 -6.82 3.53
C PHE A 592 -2.38 -7.52 3.31
N ARG A 593 -1.41 -7.36 4.22
CA ARG A 593 -0.27 -8.27 4.23
C ARG A 593 -0.53 -9.39 5.23
N GLN A 594 -0.34 -10.64 4.80
CA GLN A 594 -0.20 -11.78 5.70
C GLN A 594 1.10 -11.57 6.48
N SER A 595 0.97 -11.26 7.75
CA SER A 595 2.04 -11.32 8.73
C SER A 595 1.74 -12.49 9.66
N GLU A 596 2.28 -13.69 9.47
CA GLU A 596 2.09 -14.70 10.53
C GLU A 596 2.97 -14.32 11.72
N SER A 597 2.82 -14.69 13.01
CA SER A 597 1.99 -15.52 13.87
C SER A 597 2.28 -15.14 15.35
N LEU A 598 1.29 -15.31 16.24
CA LEU A 598 1.53 -15.37 17.69
C LEU A 598 1.84 -16.85 18.06
N MET A 599 2.15 -17.14 19.33
CA MET A 599 2.74 -18.40 19.81
C MET A 599 2.07 -19.74 19.37
N ASP A 600 0.90 -19.70 18.70
CA ASP A 600 0.15 -20.85 18.17
C ASP A 600 0.21 -21.05 16.63
N GLY A 601 0.98 -20.25 15.87
CA GLY A 601 1.18 -20.46 14.42
C GLY A 601 0.05 -19.96 13.51
N ASP A 602 -0.80 -19.03 13.98
CA ASP A 602 -1.92 -18.49 13.21
C ASP A 602 -1.57 -17.17 12.46
N PRO A 603 -1.81 -17.05 11.13
CA PRO A 603 -1.58 -15.83 10.34
C PRO A 603 -2.19 -14.55 10.90
N THR A 604 -1.53 -13.39 10.75
CA THR A 604 -2.12 -12.06 11.04
C THR A 604 -2.21 -11.15 9.81
N PHE A 605 -3.03 -10.12 9.88
CA PHE A 605 -3.35 -9.17 8.82
C PHE A 605 -3.34 -7.74 9.33
N GLU A 606 -2.76 -6.81 8.57
CA GLU A 606 -2.73 -5.36 8.87
C GLU A 606 -3.21 -4.54 7.67
N PHE A 607 -3.90 -3.43 7.96
CA PHE A 607 -4.16 -2.38 6.98
C PHE A 607 -2.93 -1.52 6.71
N THR A 608 -2.69 -1.19 5.45
CA THR A 608 -1.62 -0.28 5.03
C THR A 608 -1.70 1.12 5.64
N HIS A 609 -2.87 1.52 6.13
CA HIS A 609 -3.04 2.80 6.81
C HIS A 609 -4.07 2.69 7.94
N LYS A 610 -3.72 3.20 9.14
CA LYS A 610 -4.57 3.14 10.35
C LYS A 610 -5.97 3.73 10.08
N SER A 611 -6.01 4.91 9.46
CA SER A 611 -7.26 5.62 9.21
C SER A 611 -8.21 4.92 8.24
N PHE A 612 -7.72 3.99 7.42
CA PHE A 612 -8.59 3.15 6.59
C PHE A 612 -9.31 2.10 7.43
N GLY A 613 -8.60 1.47 8.37
CA GLY A 613 -9.20 0.59 9.37
C GLY A 613 -10.22 1.34 10.24
N GLU A 614 -9.89 2.54 10.70
CA GLU A 614 -10.82 3.39 11.45
C GLU A 614 -12.10 3.71 10.67
N TYR A 615 -11.97 4.03 9.37
CA TYR A 615 -13.13 4.25 8.51
C TYR A 615 -14.04 3.01 8.42
N LEU A 616 -13.47 1.82 8.18
CA LEU A 616 -14.22 0.57 8.12
C LEU A 616 -14.86 0.21 9.47
N THR A 617 -14.14 0.42 10.58
CA THR A 617 -14.68 0.27 11.94
C THR A 617 -15.84 1.23 12.19
N ALA A 618 -15.74 2.48 11.73
CA ALA A 618 -16.82 3.47 11.83
C ALA A 618 -18.08 3.01 11.07
N LEU A 619 -17.93 2.51 9.83
CA LEU A 619 -19.04 1.92 9.08
C LEU A 619 -19.70 0.78 9.84
N ARG A 620 -18.89 -0.07 10.50
CA ARG A 620 -19.40 -1.20 11.26
C ARG A 620 -20.17 -0.78 12.51
N ILE A 621 -19.67 0.23 13.24
CA ILE A 621 -20.37 0.84 14.38
C ILE A 621 -21.71 1.42 13.93
N LEU A 622 -21.75 2.17 12.83
CA LEU A 622 -23.01 2.68 12.28
C LEU A 622 -23.98 1.57 11.90
N ARG A 623 -23.49 0.45 11.35
CA ARG A 623 -24.31 -0.72 11.06
C ARG A 623 -24.91 -1.32 12.33
N LEU A 624 -24.14 -1.41 13.42
CA LEU A 624 -24.65 -1.85 14.73
C LEU A 624 -25.71 -0.88 15.27
N LEU A 625 -25.46 0.43 15.22
CA LEU A 625 -26.41 1.45 15.66
C LEU A 625 -27.74 1.37 14.89
N ARG A 626 -27.69 1.20 13.55
CA ARG A 626 -28.90 1.01 12.73
C ARG A 626 -29.62 -0.30 13.03
N GLN A 627 -28.87 -1.35 13.35
CA GLN A 627 -29.46 -2.62 13.77
C GLN A 627 -30.20 -2.45 15.10
N ILE A 628 -29.57 -1.83 16.10
CA ILE A 628 -30.22 -1.48 17.38
C ILE A 628 -31.46 -0.62 17.13
N GLN A 629 -31.36 0.43 16.31
CA GLN A 629 -32.50 1.29 15.97
C GLN A 629 -33.67 0.49 15.38
N THR A 630 -33.39 -0.41 14.43
CA THR A 630 -34.41 -1.24 13.79
C THR A 630 -35.05 -2.20 14.80
N GLN A 631 -34.26 -2.83 15.66
CA GLN A 631 -34.74 -3.82 16.63
C GLN A 631 -35.50 -3.19 17.79
N ARG A 632 -35.10 -1.99 18.23
CA ARG A 632 -35.82 -1.18 19.22
C ARG A 632 -37.17 -0.72 18.68
N LYS A 633 -37.22 -0.37 17.39
CA LYS A 633 -38.48 0.00 16.73
C LYS A 633 -39.46 -1.17 16.67
N ARG A 634 -38.98 -2.37 16.31
CA ARG A 634 -39.80 -3.59 16.36
C ARG A 634 -40.33 -3.84 17.76
N GLN A 635 -39.47 -3.75 18.78
CA GLN A 635 -39.85 -3.95 20.19
C GLN A 635 -40.92 -2.96 20.66
N HIS A 636 -40.88 -1.73 20.13
CA HIS A 636 -41.87 -0.72 20.41
C HIS A 636 -43.22 -1.02 19.74
N ASP A 637 -43.18 -1.54 18.51
CA ASP A 637 -44.38 -1.91 17.74
C ASP A 637 -45.00 -3.22 18.25
N ASP A 638 -44.18 -4.16 18.72
CA ASP A 638 -44.55 -5.46 19.29
C ASP A 638 -43.61 -5.82 20.46
N PRO A 639 -44.10 -5.86 21.71
CA PRO A 639 -43.28 -6.24 22.87
C PRO A 639 -42.66 -7.64 22.81
N ASP A 640 -43.15 -8.52 21.94
CA ASP A 640 -42.63 -9.88 21.76
C ASP A 640 -41.67 -10.01 20.56
N ASP A 641 -41.46 -8.96 19.74
CA ASP A 641 -40.51 -8.94 18.61
C ASP A 641 -39.54 -7.76 18.70
N GLY A 642 -38.23 -8.04 18.79
CA GLY A 642 -37.20 -7.02 18.78
C GLY A 642 -36.23 -7.13 19.94
N TRP A 643 -35.53 -6.03 20.24
CA TRP A 643 -34.52 -5.99 21.30
C TRP A 643 -34.96 -5.05 22.42
N SER A 644 -34.89 -5.53 23.67
CA SER A 644 -34.99 -4.67 24.85
C SER A 644 -33.76 -3.76 24.99
N GLU A 645 -33.85 -2.77 25.88
CA GLU A 645 -32.73 -1.91 26.28
C GLU A 645 -31.58 -2.76 26.79
N LYS A 646 -31.90 -3.73 27.66
CA LYS A 646 -30.96 -4.68 28.25
C LYS A 646 -30.19 -5.43 27.16
N TYR A 647 -30.90 -6.04 26.21
CA TYR A 647 -30.27 -6.82 25.15
C TYR A 647 -29.49 -5.94 24.17
N SER A 648 -30.01 -4.74 23.86
CA SER A 648 -29.30 -3.77 23.03
C SER A 648 -27.97 -3.32 23.65
N LEU A 649 -27.95 -3.12 24.97
CA LEU A 649 -26.73 -2.80 25.72
C LEU A 649 -25.75 -3.97 25.80
N GLU A 650 -26.22 -5.21 25.92
CA GLU A 650 -25.35 -6.39 25.80
C GLU A 650 -24.63 -6.37 24.44
N ARG A 651 -25.36 -6.19 23.33
CA ARG A 651 -24.76 -6.15 21.98
C ARG A 651 -23.82 -4.96 21.79
N TRP A 652 -24.15 -3.79 22.36
CA TRP A 652 -23.26 -2.63 22.35
C TRP A 652 -21.97 -2.90 23.14
N THR A 653 -22.10 -3.49 24.33
CA THR A 653 -20.97 -3.79 25.22
C THR A 653 -20.06 -4.84 24.62
N GLU A 654 -20.61 -5.93 24.08
CA GLU A 654 -19.85 -6.96 23.36
C GLU A 654 -18.99 -6.37 22.23
N PHE A 655 -19.49 -5.31 21.58
CA PHE A 655 -18.82 -4.68 20.44
C PHE A 655 -17.83 -3.59 20.85
N CYS A 656 -18.20 -2.66 21.73
CA CYS A 656 -17.41 -1.45 22.01
C CYS A 656 -16.51 -1.58 23.26
N SER A 657 -16.62 -2.64 24.05
CA SER A 657 -15.89 -2.72 25.34
C SER A 657 -14.42 -3.10 25.20
N ALA A 658 -14.05 -3.93 24.21
CA ALA A 658 -12.72 -4.52 24.15
C ALA A 658 -11.59 -3.50 23.93
N THR A 659 -11.84 -2.46 23.14
CA THR A 659 -10.87 -1.38 22.88
C THR A 659 -11.52 -0.02 23.05
N ALA A 660 -10.82 0.93 23.68
CA ALA A 660 -11.29 2.29 23.82
C ALA A 660 -11.45 2.95 22.44
N MET A 661 -12.54 3.68 22.26
CA MET A 661 -12.74 4.53 21.09
C MET A 661 -11.87 5.79 21.23
N ASP A 662 -11.19 6.18 20.15
CA ASP A 662 -10.37 7.39 20.11
C ASP A 662 -11.03 8.50 19.27
N ALA A 663 -10.42 9.70 19.29
CA ALA A 663 -10.92 10.86 18.56
C ALA A 663 -10.87 10.66 17.03
N ASP A 664 -9.90 9.88 16.54
CA ASP A 664 -9.72 9.61 15.11
C ASP A 664 -10.88 8.75 14.58
N LEU A 665 -11.24 7.68 15.29
CA LEU A 665 -12.40 6.86 14.99
C LEU A 665 -13.71 7.68 15.07
N MET A 666 -13.85 8.52 16.10
CA MET A 666 -15.01 9.41 16.22
C MET A 666 -15.13 10.42 15.08
N ARG A 667 -14.01 10.90 14.52
CA ARG A 667 -14.02 11.76 13.32
C ARG A 667 -14.68 11.04 12.14
N PHE A 668 -14.35 9.77 11.90
CA PHE A 668 -14.96 8.98 10.83
C PHE A 668 -16.46 8.74 11.08
N ILE A 669 -16.85 8.44 12.31
CA ILE A 669 -18.25 8.25 12.71
C ILE A 669 -19.06 9.54 12.48
N ASN A 670 -18.55 10.69 12.94
CA ASN A 670 -19.21 11.99 12.78
C ASN A 670 -19.38 12.38 11.31
N ASN A 671 -18.39 12.10 10.46
CA ASN A 671 -18.49 12.32 9.01
C ASN A 671 -19.61 11.47 8.38
N GLU A 672 -19.86 10.26 8.86
CA GLU A 672 -20.98 9.44 8.38
C GLU A 672 -22.33 9.91 8.92
N PHE A 673 -22.39 10.38 10.18
CA PHE A 673 -23.60 11.00 10.71
C PHE A 673 -24.01 12.23 9.89
N GLY A 674 -23.06 13.05 9.46
CA GLY A 674 -23.33 14.21 8.58
C GLY A 674 -24.01 13.85 7.25
N LYS A 675 -23.95 12.59 6.80
CA LYS A 675 -24.62 12.11 5.58
C LYS A 675 -26.04 11.59 5.83
N MET A 676 -26.42 11.34 7.08
CA MET A 676 -27.72 10.79 7.44
C MET A 676 -28.81 11.87 7.42
N LYS A 677 -30.05 11.46 7.17
CA LYS A 677 -31.19 12.39 7.23
C LYS A 677 -31.39 12.82 8.68
N HIS A 678 -31.72 14.09 8.89
CA HIS A 678 -31.95 14.64 10.22
C HIS A 678 -33.00 13.83 11.01
N LYS A 679 -34.07 13.35 10.37
CA LYS A 679 -35.09 12.52 11.03
C LYS A 679 -34.49 11.23 11.59
N ASP A 680 -33.69 10.52 10.79
CA ASP A 680 -33.09 9.24 11.18
C ASP A 680 -32.07 9.44 12.32
N LEU A 681 -31.33 10.57 12.30
CA LEU A 681 -30.41 10.97 13.37
C LEU A 681 -31.15 11.30 14.66
N SER A 682 -32.23 12.08 14.62
CA SER A 682 -33.03 12.39 15.81
C SER A 682 -33.62 11.13 16.44
N GLU A 683 -34.13 10.20 15.64
CA GLU A 683 -34.61 8.91 16.14
C GLU A 683 -33.47 8.10 16.78
N LEU A 684 -32.28 8.08 16.16
CA LEU A 684 -31.12 7.39 16.71
C LEU A 684 -30.63 8.06 18.01
N GLN A 685 -30.63 9.39 18.10
CA GLN A 685 -30.24 10.13 19.30
C GLN A 685 -31.12 9.76 20.50
N LEU A 686 -32.44 9.65 20.29
CA LEU A 686 -33.37 9.21 21.33
C LEU A 686 -33.01 7.81 21.84
N ILE A 687 -32.79 6.86 20.91
CA ILE A 687 -32.42 5.49 21.28
C ILE A 687 -31.09 5.43 22.03
N VAL A 688 -30.07 6.13 21.54
CA VAL A 688 -28.75 6.18 22.22
C VAL A 688 -28.89 6.84 23.60
N CYS A 689 -29.70 7.89 23.73
CA CYS A 689 -30.00 8.54 25.01
C CYS A 689 -30.72 7.60 25.98
N ASP A 690 -31.67 6.80 25.51
CA ASP A 690 -32.38 5.79 26.32
C ASP A 690 -31.41 4.72 26.83
N LEU A 691 -30.53 4.20 25.95
CA LEU A 691 -29.50 3.23 26.34
C LEU A 691 -28.51 3.83 27.33
N PHE A 692 -28.14 5.09 27.15
CA PHE A 692 -27.23 5.80 28.06
C PHE A 692 -27.88 6.02 29.44
N THR A 693 -29.14 6.45 29.46
CA THR A 693 -29.96 6.58 30.69
C THR A 693 -30.06 5.25 31.42
N TYR A 694 -30.39 4.18 30.71
CA TYR A 694 -30.46 2.83 31.27
C TYR A 694 -29.11 2.41 31.86
N THR A 695 -28.01 2.72 31.17
CA THR A 695 -26.66 2.39 31.64
C THR A 695 -26.30 3.08 32.95
N ILE A 696 -26.68 4.35 33.13
CA ILE A 696 -26.43 5.08 34.39
C ILE A 696 -27.28 4.51 35.53
N ASN A 697 -28.56 4.24 35.28
CA ASN A 697 -29.48 3.78 36.33
C ASN A 697 -29.22 2.32 36.74
N HIS A 698 -28.93 1.44 35.79
CA HIS A 698 -28.90 -0.01 36.01
C HIS A 698 -27.53 -0.65 35.79
N GLY A 699 -26.54 0.12 35.31
CA GLY A 699 -25.23 -0.40 34.93
C GLY A 699 -25.22 -1.13 33.58
N LEU A 700 -24.01 -1.44 33.10
CA LEU A 700 -23.83 -2.24 31.90
C LEU A 700 -24.12 -3.73 32.16
N GLN A 701 -24.59 -4.38 31.11
CA GLN A 701 -24.80 -5.82 31.10
C GLN A 701 -23.65 -6.47 30.34
N PHE A 702 -22.97 -7.37 31.03
CA PHE A 702 -21.91 -8.18 30.44
C PHE A 702 -22.48 -9.55 30.06
N SER A 703 -22.20 -9.99 28.85
CA SER A 703 -22.52 -11.36 28.45
C SER A 703 -21.70 -12.38 29.27
N SER A 704 -22.13 -13.65 29.22
CA SER A 704 -21.47 -14.75 29.93
C SER A 704 -19.97 -14.88 29.63
N ASP A 705 -19.55 -14.42 28.45
CA ASP A 705 -18.17 -14.54 27.96
C ASP A 705 -17.20 -13.65 28.77
N PHE A 706 -17.73 -12.67 29.49
CA PHE A 706 -16.95 -11.81 30.38
C PHE A 706 -16.82 -12.36 31.80
N ALA A 707 -17.50 -13.46 32.15
CA ALA A 707 -17.50 -14.00 33.52
C ALA A 707 -16.11 -14.44 34.03
N GLN A 708 -15.16 -14.66 33.14
CA GLN A 708 -13.78 -15.04 33.48
C GLN A 708 -12.83 -13.84 33.71
N LYS A 709 -13.30 -12.61 33.50
CA LYS A 709 -12.47 -11.40 33.64
C LYS A 709 -12.44 -10.95 35.11
N ASP A 710 -11.32 -10.37 35.52
CA ASP A 710 -11.23 -9.79 36.87
C ASP A 710 -11.97 -8.45 36.97
N PHE A 711 -12.20 -7.98 38.19
CA PHE A 711 -12.91 -6.73 38.43
C PHE A 711 -12.25 -5.52 37.74
N LYS A 712 -10.91 -5.48 37.68
CA LYS A 712 -10.17 -4.38 37.04
C LYS A 712 -10.41 -4.36 35.53
N GLN A 713 -10.42 -5.53 34.90
CA GLN A 713 -10.75 -5.70 33.49
C GLN A 713 -12.21 -5.31 33.22
N HIS A 714 -13.16 -5.72 34.06
CA HIS A 714 -14.55 -5.28 33.94
C HIS A 714 -14.71 -3.76 34.00
N LEU A 715 -13.98 -3.08 34.88
CA LEU A 715 -14.01 -1.61 34.95
C LEU A 715 -13.50 -0.95 33.66
N ILE A 716 -12.45 -1.50 33.04
CA ILE A 716 -11.91 -0.99 31.77
C ILE A 716 -12.92 -1.21 30.64
N LEU A 717 -13.47 -2.42 30.54
CA LEU A 717 -14.45 -2.79 29.53
C LEU A 717 -15.72 -1.94 29.63
N ALA A 718 -16.23 -1.77 30.86
CA ALA A 718 -17.39 -0.92 31.13
C ALA A 718 -17.13 0.52 30.69
N ARG A 719 -15.98 1.06 31.10
CA ARG A 719 -15.56 2.41 30.75
C ARG A 719 -15.49 2.61 29.23
N ASN A 720 -14.89 1.69 28.49
CA ASN A 720 -14.79 1.80 27.03
C ASN A 720 -16.18 1.86 26.37
N ALA A 721 -17.10 0.98 26.77
CA ALA A 721 -18.45 0.94 26.21
C ALA A 721 -19.29 2.17 26.57
N GLU A 722 -19.18 2.67 27.81
CA GLU A 722 -19.87 3.89 28.28
C GLU A 722 -19.34 5.15 27.60
N GLU A 723 -18.01 5.31 27.53
CA GLU A 723 -17.38 6.46 26.86
C GLU A 723 -17.76 6.49 25.36
N ALA A 724 -17.77 5.33 24.70
CA ALA A 724 -18.20 5.21 23.31
C ALA A 724 -19.67 5.59 23.12
N LEU A 725 -20.56 5.17 24.03
CA LEU A 725 -21.99 5.48 23.94
C LEU A 725 -22.24 6.98 24.07
N LEU A 726 -21.57 7.62 25.04
CA LEU A 726 -21.64 9.07 25.22
C LEU A 726 -21.05 9.82 24.02
N ALA A 727 -19.91 9.37 23.49
CA ALA A 727 -19.28 10.01 22.34
C ALA A 727 -20.17 9.96 21.08
N VAL A 728 -20.82 8.81 20.84
CA VAL A 728 -21.79 8.64 19.76
C VAL A 728 -22.99 9.56 19.96
N HIS A 729 -23.55 9.61 21.18
CA HIS A 729 -24.64 10.53 21.52
C HIS A 729 -24.27 11.97 21.18
N PHE A 730 -23.12 12.44 21.67
CA PHE A 730 -22.66 13.80 21.46
C PHE A 730 -22.40 14.10 19.98
N GLY A 731 -21.82 13.15 19.24
CA GLY A 731 -21.61 13.26 17.80
C GLY A 731 -22.91 13.50 17.02
N ILE A 732 -23.99 12.81 17.41
CA ILE A 732 -25.32 13.01 16.81
C ILE A 732 -25.92 14.34 17.28
N ALA A 733 -25.89 14.62 18.58
CA ALA A 733 -26.49 15.80 19.19
C ALA A 733 -25.89 17.12 18.65
N LYS A 734 -24.60 17.12 18.33
CA LYS A 734 -23.92 18.27 17.70
C LYS A 734 -24.50 18.61 16.32
N ILE A 735 -25.01 17.62 15.59
CA ILE A 735 -25.61 17.80 14.27
C ILE A 735 -27.08 18.19 14.40
N THR A 736 -27.84 17.52 15.26
CA THR A 736 -29.28 17.80 15.46
C THR A 736 -29.54 19.07 16.26
N LYS A 737 -28.56 19.50 17.07
CA LYS A 737 -28.67 20.60 18.05
C LYS A 737 -29.81 20.39 19.05
N GLN A 738 -30.24 19.14 19.26
CA GLN A 738 -31.31 18.78 20.18
C GLN A 738 -30.75 18.41 21.55
N ILE A 739 -31.32 18.97 22.61
CA ILE A 739 -30.98 18.63 23.99
C ILE A 739 -31.64 17.29 24.37
N SER A 740 -30.86 16.37 24.92
CA SER A 740 -31.30 15.04 25.32
C SER A 740 -31.57 14.93 26.81
N LYS A 741 -32.80 14.58 27.16
CA LYS A 741 -33.22 14.43 28.55
C LYS A 741 -32.83 13.08 29.13
N LEU A 742 -32.07 13.09 30.23
CA LEU A 742 -31.74 11.89 31.00
C LEU A 742 -32.81 11.68 32.09
N ASN A 743 -33.47 10.52 32.09
CA ASN A 743 -34.42 10.15 33.13
C ASN A 743 -33.72 9.33 34.22
N LEU A 744 -32.85 9.98 35.01
CA LEU A 744 -32.06 9.29 36.03
C LEU A 744 -32.81 9.13 37.36
N GLU A 745 -32.52 8.06 38.10
CA GLU A 745 -33.22 7.68 39.34
C GLU A 745 -33.00 8.65 40.51
N SER A 746 -31.89 9.39 40.51
CA SER A 746 -31.56 10.36 41.54
C SER A 746 -30.88 11.60 40.96
N ALA A 747 -30.93 12.71 41.70
CA ALA A 747 -30.20 13.92 41.33
C ALA A 747 -28.67 13.76 41.43
N THR A 748 -28.15 12.72 42.10
CA THR A 748 -26.70 12.44 42.21
C THR A 748 -26.19 11.46 41.16
N ALA A 749 -27.08 10.70 40.51
CA ALA A 749 -26.73 9.58 39.64
C ALA A 749 -25.71 9.95 38.54
N PHE A 750 -25.88 11.09 37.88
CA PHE A 750 -24.93 11.56 36.87
C PHE A 750 -23.56 11.88 37.47
N GLY A 751 -23.52 12.55 38.62
CA GLY A 751 -22.29 12.90 39.33
C GLY A 751 -21.53 11.66 39.82
N GLU A 752 -22.25 10.66 40.32
CA GLU A 752 -21.67 9.37 40.73
C GLU A 752 -21.06 8.62 39.54
N TRP A 753 -21.79 8.59 38.42
CA TRP A 753 -21.35 7.96 37.18
C TRP A 753 -20.08 8.61 36.61
N ILE A 754 -20.06 9.94 36.47
CA ILE A 754 -18.90 10.64 35.87
C ILE A 754 -17.66 10.54 36.77
N SER A 755 -17.83 10.57 38.09
CA SER A 755 -16.76 10.36 39.07
C SER A 755 -16.06 9.01 38.86
N ARG A 756 -16.82 7.94 38.59
CA ARG A 756 -16.27 6.60 38.33
C ARG A 756 -15.46 6.55 37.05
N LEU A 757 -15.92 7.18 35.96
CA LEU A 757 -15.24 7.14 34.66
C LEU A 757 -13.92 7.91 34.62
N ARG A 758 -13.83 9.01 35.37
CA ARG A 758 -12.70 9.94 35.30
C ARG A 758 -11.38 9.33 35.78
N GLY A 759 -11.38 8.39 36.74
CA GLY A 759 -10.16 7.80 37.31
C GLY A 759 -9.12 8.85 37.77
N GLN A 760 -7.86 8.45 37.98
CA GLN A 760 -6.76 9.38 38.24
C GLN A 760 -6.36 10.10 36.95
N ARG A 761 -6.24 11.43 36.98
CA ARG A 761 -5.69 12.20 35.85
C ARG A 761 -4.18 11.99 35.71
N GLN A 762 -3.73 11.87 34.47
CA GLN A 762 -2.33 11.91 34.09
C GLN A 762 -2.18 12.88 32.90
N GLY A 763 -1.57 14.04 33.13
CA GLY A 763 -1.40 15.08 32.12
C GLY A 763 -2.65 15.93 31.84
N SER A 764 -2.57 16.78 30.81
CA SER A 764 -3.60 17.75 30.43
C SER A 764 -4.60 17.24 29.38
N GLN A 765 -4.43 16.00 28.88
CA GLN A 765 -5.31 15.43 27.86
C GLN A 765 -6.61 14.90 28.48
N ASN A 766 -7.75 15.31 27.89
CA ASN A 766 -9.06 14.84 28.31
C ASN A 766 -9.36 13.43 27.81
N LYS A 767 -10.11 12.69 28.63
CA LYS A 767 -10.78 11.45 28.21
C LYS A 767 -11.94 11.77 27.26
N LEU A 768 -12.23 10.87 26.32
CA LEU A 768 -13.28 11.04 25.31
C LEU A 768 -14.64 11.43 25.92
N ALA A 769 -14.99 10.88 27.10
CA ALA A 769 -16.20 11.23 27.83
C ALA A 769 -16.30 12.73 28.17
N LEU A 770 -15.25 13.35 28.69
CA LEU A 770 -15.31 14.77 29.07
C LEU A 770 -15.46 15.68 27.85
N ASN A 771 -15.01 15.25 26.68
CA ASN A 771 -15.20 16.00 25.44
C ASN A 771 -16.61 15.82 24.83
N SER A 772 -17.49 15.06 25.49
CA SER A 772 -18.76 14.57 24.93
C SER A 772 -19.98 14.82 25.84
N LEU A 773 -19.95 15.81 26.74
CA LEU A 773 -21.07 16.09 27.67
C LEU A 773 -22.08 17.14 27.16
N GLY A 774 -21.86 17.69 25.96
CA GLY A 774 -22.73 18.73 25.38
C GLY A 774 -24.11 18.21 25.01
N PHE A 775 -25.08 19.13 24.91
CA PHE A 775 -26.49 18.86 24.58
C PHE A 775 -27.19 17.85 25.50
N LEU A 776 -26.70 17.62 26.72
CA LEU A 776 -27.40 16.85 27.74
C LEU A 776 -28.28 17.75 28.61
N ASP A 777 -29.44 17.23 29.01
CA ASP A 777 -30.24 17.82 30.08
C ASP A 777 -29.76 17.31 31.44
N LEU A 778 -29.02 18.19 32.11
CA LEU A 778 -28.49 18.04 33.45
C LEU A 778 -29.14 19.06 34.39
N SER A 779 -30.35 19.53 34.07
CA SER A 779 -31.09 20.46 34.93
C SER A 779 -31.43 19.82 36.28
N GLY A 780 -31.20 20.57 37.36
CA GLY A 780 -31.46 20.13 38.73
C GLY A 780 -30.55 19.02 39.28
N TYR A 781 -29.56 18.55 38.52
CA TYR A 781 -28.61 17.53 39.00
C TYR A 781 -27.58 18.11 39.98
N LEU A 782 -27.13 17.27 40.90
CA LEU A 782 -26.08 17.57 41.89
C LEU A 782 -24.72 17.12 41.33
N LEU A 783 -23.93 18.10 40.92
CA LEU A 783 -22.61 17.98 40.31
C LEU A 783 -21.55 18.70 41.15
N ASP A 784 -21.79 18.77 42.46
CA ASP A 784 -20.89 19.43 43.40
C ASP A 784 -19.52 18.74 43.40
N ILE A 785 -18.45 19.56 43.43
CA ILE A 785 -17.06 19.12 43.54
C ILE A 785 -16.60 18.31 42.30
N GLN A 786 -17.41 18.26 41.25
CA GLN A 786 -17.06 17.54 40.03
C GLN A 786 -15.94 18.23 39.27
N ASP A 787 -15.10 17.42 38.62
CA ASP A 787 -13.98 17.90 37.82
C ASP A 787 -14.31 17.80 36.34
N PHE A 788 -14.72 18.93 35.81
CA PHE A 788 -15.03 19.23 34.41
C PHE A 788 -13.93 20.08 33.74
N TYR A 789 -12.68 20.02 34.23
CA TYR A 789 -11.55 20.67 33.55
C TYR A 789 -11.52 20.29 32.05
N CYS A 790 -11.43 21.30 31.18
CA CYS A 790 -11.51 21.19 29.73
C CYS A 790 -12.75 20.46 29.18
N ALA A 791 -13.78 20.18 29.98
CA ALA A 791 -14.93 19.41 29.52
C ALA A 791 -15.75 20.18 28.48
N ASN A 792 -16.37 19.46 27.55
CA ASN A 792 -17.27 20.01 26.56
C ASN A 792 -18.72 19.85 27.01
N LEU A 793 -19.33 20.96 27.40
CA LEU A 793 -20.71 21.14 27.84
C LEU A 793 -21.46 22.10 26.88
N GLU A 794 -21.02 22.22 25.61
CA GLU A 794 -21.67 23.03 24.58
C GLU A 794 -23.17 22.69 24.50
N GLY A 795 -24.03 23.71 24.60
CA GLY A 795 -25.48 23.57 24.52
C GLY A 795 -26.12 22.70 25.62
N ALA A 796 -25.39 22.33 26.68
CA ALA A 796 -25.95 21.56 27.78
C ALA A 796 -26.98 22.36 28.58
N ASN A 797 -28.06 21.70 29.03
CA ASN A 797 -29.02 22.29 29.95
C ASN A 797 -28.60 22.01 31.39
N LEU A 798 -28.19 23.04 32.12
CA LEU A 798 -27.75 23.02 33.52
C LEU A 798 -28.65 23.88 34.41
N ILE A 799 -29.90 24.15 33.97
CA ILE A 799 -30.85 24.98 34.72
C ILE A 799 -31.05 24.41 36.12
N GLY A 800 -30.79 25.22 37.15
CA GLY A 800 -30.93 24.82 38.55
C GLY A 800 -29.98 23.70 39.01
N ALA A 801 -29.00 23.29 38.21
CA ALA A 801 -28.01 22.29 38.61
C ALA A 801 -27.11 22.84 39.74
N SER A 802 -26.67 21.96 40.64
CA SER A 802 -25.68 22.32 41.66
C SER A 802 -24.29 21.97 41.16
N LEU A 803 -23.43 22.97 41.02
CA LEU A 803 -22.03 22.88 40.60
C LEU A 803 -21.13 23.46 41.71
N TYR A 804 -21.56 23.34 42.97
CA TYR A 804 -20.83 23.92 44.11
C TYR A 804 -19.41 23.37 44.16
N SER A 805 -18.41 24.25 44.18
CA SER A 805 -16.99 23.87 44.19
C SER A 805 -16.54 23.00 43.00
N ALA A 806 -17.29 22.95 41.89
CA ALA A 806 -16.91 22.20 40.70
C ALA A 806 -15.71 22.86 39.98
N SER A 807 -14.83 22.05 39.39
CA SER A 807 -13.71 22.50 38.57
C SER A 807 -14.14 22.56 37.10
N LEU A 808 -14.31 23.77 36.54
CA LEU A 808 -14.68 24.05 35.14
C LEU A 808 -13.56 24.82 34.41
N TYR A 809 -12.32 24.76 34.90
CA TYR A 809 -11.16 25.37 34.23
C TYR A 809 -11.12 24.96 32.75
N TYR A 810 -10.99 25.91 31.83
CA TYR A 810 -10.97 25.66 30.38
C TYR A 810 -12.20 24.93 29.80
N ALA A 811 -13.30 24.79 30.54
CA ALA A 811 -14.50 24.10 30.05
C ALA A 811 -15.15 24.86 28.88
N HIS A 812 -15.69 24.13 27.92
CA HIS A 812 -16.46 24.66 26.80
C HIS A 812 -17.95 24.67 27.18
N LEU A 813 -18.48 25.85 27.50
CA LEU A 813 -19.87 26.09 27.95
C LEU A 813 -20.64 26.97 26.95
N GLN A 814 -20.22 27.00 25.69
CA GLN A 814 -20.87 27.81 24.67
C GLN A 814 -22.34 27.41 24.54
N GLU A 815 -23.23 28.40 24.48
CA GLU A 815 -24.69 28.20 24.39
C GLU A 815 -25.32 27.38 25.55
N ALA A 816 -24.59 27.12 26.65
CA ALA A 816 -25.11 26.36 27.77
C ALA A 816 -26.19 27.12 28.56
N HIS A 817 -27.20 26.41 29.06
CA HIS A 817 -28.28 26.99 29.86
C HIS A 817 -27.98 26.84 31.35
N LEU A 818 -27.54 27.91 32.01
CA LEU A 818 -27.08 27.91 33.41
C LEU A 818 -28.04 28.67 34.35
N GLN A 819 -29.27 28.93 33.92
CA GLN A 819 -30.19 29.76 34.68
C GLN A 819 -30.50 29.11 36.04
N GLY A 820 -30.32 29.87 37.12
CA GLY A 820 -30.52 29.36 38.48
C GLY A 820 -29.51 28.30 38.94
N ALA A 821 -28.49 27.97 38.15
CA ALA A 821 -27.45 27.01 38.55
C ALA A 821 -26.63 27.55 39.74
N ASN A 822 -26.23 26.67 40.66
CA ASN A 822 -25.35 27.03 41.76
C ASN A 822 -23.87 26.84 41.37
N LEU A 823 -23.17 27.93 41.10
CA LEU A 823 -21.74 27.97 40.78
C LEU A 823 -20.90 28.51 41.94
N GLN A 824 -21.44 28.55 43.17
CA GLN A 824 -20.69 28.97 44.35
C GLN A 824 -19.40 28.15 44.49
N ALA A 825 -18.29 28.85 44.69
CA ALA A 825 -16.94 28.27 44.77
C ALA A 825 -16.48 27.47 43.51
N ALA A 826 -17.23 27.50 42.40
CA ALA A 826 -16.82 26.83 41.18
C ALA A 826 -15.64 27.57 40.51
N HIS A 827 -14.71 26.81 39.92
CA HIS A 827 -13.55 27.35 39.21
C HIS A 827 -13.84 27.47 37.72
N LEU A 828 -14.03 28.68 37.21
CA LEU A 828 -14.39 28.96 35.80
C LEU A 828 -13.27 29.63 34.99
N GLN A 829 -12.04 29.66 35.50
CA GLN A 829 -10.93 30.34 34.83
C GLN A 829 -10.69 29.73 33.44
N GLU A 830 -10.57 30.58 32.43
CA GLU A 830 -10.43 30.20 31.01
C GLU A 830 -11.62 29.39 30.43
N ALA A 831 -12.74 29.26 31.14
CA ALA A 831 -13.94 28.63 30.59
C ALA A 831 -14.57 29.49 29.47
N ASN A 832 -15.01 28.86 28.40
CA ASN A 832 -15.67 29.52 27.29
C ASN A 832 -17.19 29.57 27.48
N LEU A 833 -17.70 30.74 27.89
CA LEU A 833 -19.12 31.00 28.15
C LEU A 833 -19.82 31.75 27.00
N ILE A 834 -19.27 31.75 25.78
CA ILE A 834 -19.86 32.49 24.64
C ILE A 834 -21.29 32.01 24.39
N GLY A 835 -22.27 32.92 24.49
CA GLY A 835 -23.68 32.61 24.30
C GLY A 835 -24.36 31.86 25.44
N ALA A 836 -23.67 31.62 26.58
CA ALA A 836 -24.27 30.95 27.72
C ALA A 836 -25.36 31.80 28.39
N HIS A 837 -26.43 31.15 28.86
CA HIS A 837 -27.56 31.80 29.52
C HIS A 837 -27.38 31.76 31.05
N LEU A 838 -26.93 32.87 31.65
CA LEU A 838 -26.54 32.97 33.06
C LEU A 838 -27.58 33.66 33.97
N GLN A 839 -28.83 33.81 33.52
CA GLN A 839 -29.84 34.54 34.29
C GLN A 839 -30.14 33.84 35.62
N GLY A 840 -29.92 34.53 36.74
CA GLY A 840 -30.19 33.99 38.08
C GLY A 840 -29.19 32.93 38.56
N THR A 841 -28.09 32.70 37.84
CA THR A 841 -26.99 31.84 38.31
C THR A 841 -26.41 32.38 39.62
N ILE A 842 -26.11 31.49 40.56
CA ILE A 842 -25.64 31.84 41.91
C ILE A 842 -24.12 31.70 41.94
N LEU A 843 -23.40 32.82 42.05
CA LEU A 843 -21.91 32.85 42.07
C LEU A 843 -21.33 33.12 43.46
N GLU A 844 -22.08 33.76 44.35
CA GLU A 844 -21.62 34.18 45.66
C GLU A 844 -22.36 33.44 46.77
N GLU A 845 -21.64 33.13 47.84
CA GLU A 845 -22.22 32.60 49.07
C GLU A 845 -23.20 33.64 49.63
N LYS A 846 -24.49 33.29 49.80
CA LYS A 846 -25.39 34.13 50.58
C LYS A 846 -24.95 34.01 52.03
N ASN A 847 -24.06 34.89 52.47
CA ASN A 847 -23.85 35.10 53.90
C ASN A 847 -25.20 35.50 54.51
N PRO A 848 -25.68 34.81 55.56
CA PRO A 848 -26.93 35.14 56.22
C PRO A 848 -26.93 36.55 56.83
#